data_AF-A0AAW3VF22-F1
#
_entry.id   AF-A0AAW3VF22-F1
#
_cell.length_a   1.000
_cell.length_b   1.000
_cell.length_c   1.000
_cell.angle_alpha   90.00
_cell.angle_beta   90.00
_cell.angle_gamma   90.00
#
_symmetry.space_group_name_H-M   'P 1'
#
loop_
_entity.id
_entity.type
_entity.pdbx_description
1 polymer ?
#
loop_
_entity_poly.entity_id
_entity_poly.type
_entity_poly.pdbx_seq_one_letter_code
_entity_poly.pdbx_strand_id
1 'polypeptide(L)'
;MEQESLVASLRLLAQQCLRISPELNQLYLDQMAMIGHLNAQNLIKIQQDQHRIELVDGLFHIQFHAPRALDSGTAPALLDSHFYFQQCKAEALEEFFLQDIYFLTGDLKPQHSLYLRDKAKQLRQLILTQVYVWVNGPERVFEFLQQMSIVQAEIIDQQLIKAGLYITPVMQNFVQDEQEIPQQILESLQQAFSLECLQQDEFLSIQSLMDSLDEFCFSAAQFLPPAMFRIMSLSFEERFNLHELNDHTDDICLLYRHAEGQSNLLGFVRLMNRDVWHRDDLLSKRNFLENHPYLWQKKVARLPLFDCHRAVNWIFKQPAEVLDWISNNIQHSSVRVAVTALSFIDSHHIHPQIIMATLQYFQYVSARLFIYSMHEYAIQHDWFQHQHNQAVVLKGTRQSIEDQRIAISPSILYLDEWMELLRNVVKMDDQLTKKVYLNLSRMMQAYMQHLYKITAHLPDEVLVYIQPQSQQNRDFYNVLHRYRIPFTEFRQLFYLQSGHVRESLFDSYVRDYLVEYFSSHAEIPKNLSWTSLFNQAVVWHDQIQKQEMIAKLKKQFALVNWTPITQVSFLLYFNWRFEELKTLDRILEESKIFRNCLAASYAQQILEGQYVAFRMSHPAVRLPLILGCQLVNGQVIFDQLEYPNNQKAEAEYSNIAMHFINWLNLQA
;
A
#
# COMPACT_ATOMS: atom_id res chain seq x y z
N MET A 1 26.43 24.16 -23.34
CA MET A 1 26.90 25.53 -23.63
C MET A 1 26.87 25.84 -25.13
N GLU A 2 27.50 25.07 -26.02
CA GLU A 2 27.51 25.39 -27.47
C GLU A 2 26.13 25.27 -28.16
N GLN A 3 25.29 24.30 -27.79
CA GLN A 3 23.92 24.16 -28.34
C GLN A 3 22.96 25.28 -27.88
N GLU A 4 23.02 25.71 -26.62
CA GLU A 4 22.16 26.79 -26.11
C GLU A 4 22.50 28.14 -26.76
N SER A 5 23.80 28.41 -27.02
CA SER A 5 24.21 29.61 -27.75
C SER A 5 23.73 29.62 -29.20
N LEU A 6 23.66 28.45 -29.83
CA LEU A 6 23.17 28.29 -31.20
C LEU A 6 21.65 28.58 -31.29
N VAL A 7 20.86 28.00 -30.38
CA VAL A 7 19.40 28.22 -30.31
C VAL A 7 19.08 29.68 -30.02
N ALA A 8 19.83 30.33 -29.12
CA ALA A 8 19.66 31.76 -28.86
C ALA A 8 19.96 32.63 -30.09
N SER A 9 20.97 32.26 -30.87
CA SER A 9 21.35 32.96 -32.10
C SER A 9 20.30 32.79 -33.21
N LEU A 10 19.79 31.56 -33.38
CA LEU A 10 18.71 31.25 -34.34
C LEU A 10 17.40 31.96 -33.97
N ARG A 11 17.06 32.02 -32.68
CA ARG A 11 15.88 32.76 -32.19
C ARG A 11 15.98 34.25 -32.52
N LEU A 12 17.15 34.85 -32.28
CA LEU A 12 17.38 36.27 -32.55
C LEU A 12 17.30 36.58 -34.06
N LEU A 13 17.82 35.68 -34.89
CA LEU A 13 17.68 35.76 -36.34
C LEU A 13 16.22 35.68 -36.76
N ALA A 14 15.48 34.67 -36.29
CA ALA A 14 14.08 34.49 -36.64
C ALA A 14 13.25 35.72 -36.24
N GLN A 15 13.45 36.26 -35.04
CA GLN A 15 12.78 37.50 -34.58
C GLN A 15 13.07 38.72 -35.47
N GLN A 16 14.28 38.84 -36.03
CA GLN A 16 14.61 39.91 -36.98
C GLN A 16 13.94 39.67 -38.33
N CYS A 17 13.99 38.44 -38.84
CA CYS A 17 13.35 38.04 -40.09
C CYS A 17 11.83 38.26 -40.06
N LEU A 18 11.17 37.96 -38.94
CA LEU A 18 9.74 38.24 -38.73
C LEU A 18 9.39 39.73 -38.84
N ARG A 19 10.32 40.65 -38.55
CA ARG A 19 10.07 42.10 -38.66
C ARG A 19 10.20 42.62 -40.08
N ILE A 20 10.98 41.95 -40.92
CA ILE A 20 11.34 42.40 -42.27
C ILE A 20 10.62 41.63 -43.39
N SER A 21 10.03 40.47 -43.08
CA SER A 21 9.22 39.68 -44.02
C SER A 21 7.79 39.53 -43.51
N PRO A 22 6.79 40.05 -44.23
CA PRO A 22 5.40 39.83 -43.91
C PRO A 22 4.98 38.36 -44.06
N GLU A 23 5.58 37.60 -44.97
CA GLU A 23 5.29 36.18 -45.19
C GLU A 23 5.67 35.33 -43.97
N LEU A 24 6.87 35.55 -43.42
CA LEU A 24 7.34 34.87 -42.22
C LEU A 24 6.55 35.32 -40.98
N ASN A 25 6.19 36.60 -40.89
CA ASN A 25 5.31 37.08 -39.82
C ASN A 25 3.94 36.40 -39.88
N GLN A 26 3.38 36.22 -41.07
CA GLN A 26 2.12 35.50 -41.24
C GLN A 26 2.26 34.03 -40.82
N LEU A 27 3.37 33.37 -41.15
CA LEU A 27 3.65 32.00 -40.67
C LEU A 27 3.67 31.92 -39.13
N TYR A 28 4.28 32.89 -38.45
CA TYR A 28 4.24 32.97 -36.98
C TYR A 28 2.82 33.17 -36.44
N LEU A 29 2.06 34.10 -37.04
CA LEU A 29 0.66 34.36 -36.64
C LEU A 29 -0.25 33.15 -36.85
N ASP A 30 -0.05 32.40 -37.94
CA ASP A 30 -0.83 31.19 -38.23
C ASP A 30 -0.54 30.09 -37.20
N GLN A 31 0.73 29.90 -36.80
CA GLN A 31 1.08 28.97 -35.72
C GLN A 31 0.43 29.41 -34.39
N MET A 32 0.49 30.71 -34.06
CA MET A 32 -0.12 31.24 -32.84
C MET A 32 -1.65 31.16 -32.85
N ALA A 33 -2.30 31.29 -34.01
CA ALA A 33 -3.74 31.12 -34.12
C ALA A 33 -4.16 29.68 -33.76
N MET A 34 -3.35 28.68 -34.09
CA MET A 34 -3.61 27.28 -33.77
C MET A 34 -3.50 26.97 -32.29
N ILE A 35 -2.54 27.56 -31.56
CA ILE A 35 -2.24 27.16 -30.18
C ILE A 35 -2.41 28.24 -29.11
N GLY A 36 -2.62 29.49 -29.50
CA GLY A 36 -2.64 30.63 -28.56
C GLY A 36 -3.77 30.58 -27.53
N HIS A 37 -4.82 29.78 -27.79
CA HIS A 37 -5.93 29.56 -26.87
C HIS A 37 -5.76 28.29 -26.02
N LEU A 38 -4.74 27.46 -26.29
CA LEU A 38 -4.49 26.23 -25.54
C LEU A 38 -3.93 26.54 -24.16
N ASN A 39 -4.50 25.86 -23.17
CA ASN A 39 -4.10 25.88 -21.77
C ASN A 39 -4.27 24.47 -21.18
N ALA A 40 -3.84 24.25 -19.94
CA ALA A 40 -3.91 22.92 -19.33
C ALA A 40 -5.35 22.40 -19.13
N GLN A 41 -6.37 23.26 -19.14
CA GLN A 41 -7.77 22.87 -18.91
C GLN A 41 -8.49 22.43 -20.19
N ASN A 42 -8.13 22.98 -21.36
CA ASN A 42 -8.71 22.57 -22.65
C ASN A 42 -7.81 21.62 -23.45
N LEU A 43 -6.59 21.35 -22.98
CA LEU A 43 -5.70 20.39 -23.61
C LEU A 43 -6.22 18.95 -23.53
N ILE A 44 -6.74 18.54 -22.37
CA ILE A 44 -7.27 17.21 -22.13
C ILE A 44 -8.63 17.36 -21.46
N LYS A 45 -9.67 16.85 -22.11
CA LYS A 45 -11.04 16.91 -21.60
C LYS A 45 -11.71 15.55 -21.72
N ILE A 46 -12.32 15.10 -20.63
CA ILE A 46 -13.02 13.82 -20.58
C ILE A 46 -14.52 14.07 -20.68
N GLN A 47 -15.15 13.45 -21.67
CA GLN A 47 -16.60 13.41 -21.83
C GLN A 47 -17.11 12.07 -21.29
N GLN A 48 -17.36 12.03 -19.99
CA GLN A 48 -17.74 10.81 -19.27
C GLN A 48 -18.99 10.14 -19.87
N ASP A 49 -20.03 10.91 -20.18
CA ASP A 49 -21.29 10.38 -20.72
C ASP A 49 -21.15 9.77 -22.12
N GLN A 50 -20.12 10.19 -22.86
CA GLN A 50 -19.86 9.70 -24.22
C GLN A 50 -18.73 8.67 -24.27
N HIS A 51 -18.10 8.34 -23.13
CA HIS A 51 -16.89 7.51 -23.10
C HIS A 51 -15.85 7.99 -24.12
N ARG A 52 -15.49 9.27 -24.05
CA ARG A 52 -14.62 9.95 -25.02
C ARG A 52 -13.59 10.84 -24.33
N ILE A 53 -12.38 10.87 -24.87
CA ILE A 53 -11.32 11.83 -24.51
C ILE A 53 -11.17 12.81 -25.67
N GLU A 54 -11.29 14.10 -25.40
CA GLU A 54 -10.96 15.18 -26.33
C GLU A 54 -9.57 15.73 -26.00
N LEU A 55 -8.76 15.93 -27.03
CA LEU A 55 -7.38 16.39 -26.90
C LEU A 55 -7.17 17.63 -27.76
N VAL A 56 -6.31 18.53 -27.26
CA VAL A 56 -5.90 19.77 -27.95
C VAL A 56 -7.13 20.60 -28.37
N ASP A 57 -7.95 20.97 -27.39
CA ASP A 57 -9.22 21.71 -27.57
C ASP A 57 -10.18 21.06 -28.58
N GLY A 58 -10.24 19.73 -28.57
CA GLY A 58 -11.16 18.95 -29.41
C GLY A 58 -10.69 18.70 -30.84
N LEU A 59 -9.47 19.10 -31.20
CA LEU A 59 -8.87 18.78 -32.50
C LEU A 59 -8.75 17.27 -32.70
N PHE A 60 -8.44 16.53 -31.63
CA PHE A 60 -8.38 15.08 -31.66
C PHE A 60 -9.30 14.47 -30.63
N HIS A 61 -9.62 13.19 -30.84
CA HIS A 61 -10.32 12.44 -29.82
C HIS A 61 -10.03 10.95 -29.87
N ILE A 62 -10.28 10.30 -28.73
CA ILE A 62 -10.25 8.86 -28.57
C ILE A 62 -11.64 8.45 -28.09
N GLN A 63 -12.30 7.59 -28.86
CA GLN A 63 -13.63 7.09 -28.58
C GLN A 63 -13.56 5.64 -28.07
N PHE A 64 -14.27 5.36 -26.99
CA PHE A 64 -14.35 4.01 -26.42
C PHE A 64 -15.73 3.39 -26.67
N HIS A 65 -15.74 2.10 -26.99
CA HIS A 65 -16.93 1.35 -27.33
C HIS A 65 -17.05 0.06 -26.50
N ALA A 66 -18.26 -0.26 -26.06
CA ALA A 66 -18.53 -1.54 -25.41
C ALA A 66 -18.45 -2.70 -26.43
N PRO A 67 -18.07 -3.93 -26.02
CA PRO A 67 -18.06 -5.11 -26.89
C PRO A 67 -19.35 -5.37 -27.67
N ARG A 68 -20.52 -5.01 -27.11
CA ARG A 68 -21.81 -5.11 -27.81
C ARG A 68 -21.85 -4.30 -29.13
N ALA A 69 -21.10 -3.20 -29.20
CA ALA A 69 -20.99 -2.38 -30.40
C ALA A 69 -20.17 -3.08 -31.50
N LEU A 70 -19.17 -3.87 -31.11
CA LEU A 70 -18.37 -4.68 -32.03
C LEU A 70 -19.21 -5.84 -32.60
N ASP A 71 -19.94 -6.56 -31.72
CA ASP A 71 -20.80 -7.68 -32.12
C ASP A 71 -21.89 -7.24 -33.12
N SER A 72 -22.38 -6.00 -33.00
CA SER A 72 -23.39 -5.42 -33.89
C SER A 72 -22.80 -4.76 -35.15
N GLY A 73 -21.48 -4.70 -35.27
CA GLY A 73 -20.78 -4.01 -36.37
C GLY A 73 -20.95 -2.49 -36.36
N THR A 74 -21.41 -1.90 -35.26
CA THR A 74 -21.57 -0.45 -35.12
C THR A 74 -20.26 0.27 -34.81
N ALA A 75 -19.27 -0.46 -34.29
CA ALA A 75 -17.91 0.03 -34.05
C ALA A 75 -16.88 -1.00 -34.57
N PRO A 76 -15.75 -0.56 -35.14
CA PRO A 76 -14.73 -1.45 -35.67
C PRO A 76 -13.82 -2.06 -34.59
N ALA A 77 -13.68 -1.38 -33.44
CA ALA A 77 -12.80 -1.77 -32.33
C ALA A 77 -13.34 -1.23 -30.99
N LEU A 78 -12.75 -1.68 -29.87
CA LEU A 78 -13.07 -1.17 -28.53
C LEU A 78 -12.59 0.27 -28.33
N LEU A 79 -11.50 0.64 -29.01
CA LEU A 79 -10.92 1.98 -29.04
C LEU A 79 -10.76 2.42 -30.50
N ASP A 80 -11.29 3.60 -30.82
CA ASP A 80 -11.08 4.28 -32.09
C ASP A 80 -10.38 5.63 -31.85
N SER A 81 -9.27 5.87 -32.53
CA SER A 81 -8.40 7.03 -32.36
C SER A 81 -8.46 7.94 -33.59
N HIS A 82 -8.80 9.22 -33.37
CA HIS A 82 -8.93 10.22 -34.43
C HIS A 82 -7.88 11.32 -34.27
N PHE A 83 -6.70 11.08 -34.85
CA PHE A 83 -5.56 12.00 -34.86
C PHE A 83 -5.31 12.65 -36.24
N TYR A 84 -6.38 12.92 -36.99
CA TYR A 84 -6.30 13.56 -38.30
C TYR A 84 -6.78 15.01 -38.24
N PHE A 85 -5.95 15.93 -38.73
CA PHE A 85 -6.32 17.32 -38.93
C PHE A 85 -5.86 17.76 -40.32
N GLN A 86 -6.76 18.33 -41.12
CA GLN A 86 -6.49 18.75 -42.50
C GLN A 86 -5.83 17.64 -43.37
N GLN A 87 -6.26 16.39 -43.21
CA GLN A 87 -5.71 15.19 -43.87
C GLN A 87 -4.28 14.79 -43.43
N CYS A 88 -3.64 15.55 -42.55
CA CYS A 88 -2.39 15.17 -41.92
C CYS A 88 -2.65 14.36 -40.65
N LYS A 89 -2.01 13.19 -40.55
CA LYS A 89 -2.05 12.36 -39.34
C LYS A 89 -0.98 12.82 -38.35
N ALA A 90 -1.36 13.00 -37.09
CA ALA A 90 -0.44 13.33 -36.01
C ALA A 90 0.06 12.07 -35.28
N GLU A 91 0.88 11.27 -35.97
CA GLU A 91 1.33 9.95 -35.49
C GLU A 91 2.05 9.99 -34.15
N ALA A 92 2.96 10.95 -33.94
CA ALA A 92 3.70 11.06 -32.69
C ALA A 92 2.83 11.45 -31.49
N LEU A 93 1.76 12.22 -31.71
CA LEU A 93 0.78 12.52 -30.67
C LEU A 93 -0.12 11.31 -30.39
N GLU A 94 -0.53 10.58 -31.43
CA GLU A 94 -1.27 9.33 -31.27
C GLU A 94 -0.47 8.32 -30.43
N GLU A 95 0.79 8.07 -30.77
CA GLU A 95 1.68 7.19 -30.03
C GLU A 95 1.85 7.65 -28.57
N PHE A 96 2.03 8.96 -28.36
CA PHE A 96 2.16 9.54 -27.02
C PHE A 96 0.96 9.20 -26.12
N PHE A 97 -0.27 9.43 -26.60
CA PHE A 97 -1.47 9.19 -25.81
C PHE A 97 -1.84 7.71 -25.70
N LEU A 98 -1.53 6.90 -26.71
CA LEU A 98 -1.91 5.49 -26.71
C LEU A 98 -0.92 4.57 -25.99
N GLN A 99 0.38 4.86 -26.05
CA GLN A 99 1.44 3.95 -25.57
C GLN A 99 2.26 4.50 -24.40
N ASP A 100 2.56 5.81 -24.43
CA ASP A 100 3.51 6.45 -23.52
C ASP A 100 2.89 6.90 -22.19
N ILE A 101 1.56 7.10 -22.18
CA ILE A 101 0.78 7.44 -21.00
C ILE A 101 0.20 6.18 -20.37
N TYR A 102 0.46 6.02 -19.09
CA TYR A 102 -0.09 4.92 -18.28
C TYR A 102 -1.21 5.42 -17.37
N PHE A 103 -2.27 4.63 -17.30
CA PHE A 103 -3.40 4.81 -16.40
C PHE A 103 -3.26 3.88 -15.21
N LEU A 104 -3.34 4.43 -14.00
CA LEU A 104 -3.10 3.68 -12.77
C LEU A 104 -4.37 2.96 -12.31
N THR A 105 -4.23 1.68 -11.96
CA THR A 105 -5.33 0.80 -11.52
C THR A 105 -5.15 0.32 -10.08
N GLY A 106 -3.91 0.16 -9.60
CA GLY A 106 -3.61 -0.33 -8.25
C GLY A 106 -2.68 0.58 -7.44
N ASP A 107 -1.52 0.98 -7.97
CA ASP A 107 -0.60 1.87 -7.26
C ASP A 107 -1.09 3.32 -7.35
N LEU A 108 -1.99 3.69 -6.43
CA LEU A 108 -2.62 5.01 -6.42
C LEU A 108 -1.77 6.08 -5.73
N LYS A 109 -0.46 5.88 -5.62
CA LYS A 109 0.49 6.85 -5.06
C LYS A 109 0.71 8.02 -6.03
N PRO A 110 1.04 9.22 -5.53
CA PRO A 110 1.45 10.32 -6.40
C PRO A 110 2.58 9.90 -7.34
N GLN A 111 2.47 10.28 -8.61
CA GLN A 111 3.52 10.01 -9.59
C GLN A 111 4.77 10.83 -9.29
N HIS A 112 5.94 10.30 -9.66
CA HIS A 112 7.21 10.98 -9.42
C HIS A 112 7.29 12.28 -10.23
N SER A 113 7.67 13.38 -9.60
CA SER A 113 7.66 14.72 -10.21
C SER A 113 8.57 14.83 -11.44
N LEU A 114 9.71 14.15 -11.46
CA LEU A 114 10.59 14.12 -12.64
C LEU A 114 9.92 13.45 -13.85
N TYR A 115 9.22 12.33 -13.62
CA TYR A 115 8.52 11.63 -14.71
C TYR A 115 7.43 12.51 -15.33
N LEU A 116 6.59 13.13 -14.49
CA LEU A 116 5.57 14.07 -14.94
C LEU A 116 6.17 15.26 -15.69
N ARG A 117 7.28 15.81 -15.19
CA ARG A 117 7.97 16.93 -15.83
C ARG A 117 8.49 16.57 -17.21
N ASP A 118 9.07 15.39 -17.36
CA ASP A 118 9.60 14.92 -18.63
C ASP A 118 8.47 14.65 -19.64
N LYS A 119 7.37 14.03 -19.20
CA LYS A 119 6.17 13.84 -20.04
C LYS A 119 5.48 15.15 -20.42
N ALA A 120 5.40 16.11 -19.51
CA ALA A 120 4.88 17.45 -19.82
C ALA A 120 5.73 18.18 -20.86
N LYS A 121 7.07 18.09 -20.76
CA LYS A 121 7.98 18.65 -21.77
C LYS A 121 7.85 17.96 -23.13
N GLN A 122 7.79 16.62 -23.13
CA GLN A 122 7.60 15.82 -24.33
C GLN A 122 6.30 16.20 -25.04
N LEU A 123 5.17 16.24 -24.32
CA LEU A 123 3.88 16.61 -24.89
C LEU A 123 3.90 18.03 -25.48
N ARG A 124 4.46 19.00 -24.75
CA ARG A 124 4.60 20.37 -25.24
C ARG A 124 5.40 20.43 -26.53
N GLN A 125 6.51 19.70 -26.61
CA GLN A 125 7.33 19.62 -27.81
C GLN A 125 6.55 19.00 -28.97
N LEU A 126 5.88 17.86 -28.76
CA LEU A 126 5.09 17.19 -29.80
C LEU A 126 3.99 18.10 -30.38
N ILE A 127 3.30 18.87 -29.54
CA ILE A 127 2.28 19.84 -30.00
C ILE A 127 2.93 20.92 -30.87
N LEU A 128 4.05 21.50 -30.44
CA LEU A 128 4.75 22.56 -31.18
C LEU A 128 5.27 22.05 -32.54
N THR A 129 5.85 20.85 -32.57
CA THR A 129 6.31 20.21 -33.80
C THR A 129 5.13 19.95 -34.75
N GLN A 130 4.02 19.43 -34.24
CA GLN A 130 2.85 19.12 -35.06
C GLN A 130 2.19 20.37 -35.66
N VAL A 131 2.14 21.47 -34.91
CA VAL A 131 1.61 22.75 -35.38
C VAL A 131 2.45 23.31 -36.52
N TYR A 132 3.78 23.17 -36.42
CA TYR A 132 4.68 23.61 -37.48
C TYR A 132 4.46 22.85 -38.80
N VAL A 133 4.14 21.55 -38.71
CA VAL A 133 3.75 20.74 -39.87
C VAL A 133 2.42 21.22 -40.47
N TRP A 134 1.40 21.51 -39.66
CA TRP A 134 0.07 21.91 -40.16
C TRP A 134 0.05 23.22 -40.94
N VAL A 135 0.93 24.16 -40.58
CA VAL A 135 1.05 25.43 -41.30
C VAL A 135 1.96 25.34 -42.53
N ASN A 136 2.38 24.12 -42.92
CA ASN A 136 3.38 23.86 -43.95
C ASN A 136 4.66 24.68 -43.74
N GLY A 137 5.13 24.75 -42.49
CA GLY A 137 6.24 25.62 -42.08
C GLY A 137 7.50 25.49 -42.94
N PRO A 138 8.06 24.27 -43.11
CA PRO A 138 9.27 24.08 -43.91
C PRO A 138 9.15 24.58 -45.35
N GLU A 139 8.00 24.33 -46.00
CA GLU A 139 7.74 24.74 -47.38
C GLU A 139 7.63 26.26 -47.48
N ARG A 140 6.90 26.91 -46.57
CA ARG A 140 6.73 28.37 -46.55
C ARG A 140 8.03 29.11 -46.27
N VAL A 141 8.90 28.55 -45.42
CA VAL A 141 10.25 29.11 -45.22
C VAL A 141 11.09 28.94 -46.48
N PHE A 142 10.97 27.81 -47.18
CA PHE A 142 11.68 27.59 -48.44
C PHE A 142 11.19 28.53 -49.55
N GLU A 143 9.88 28.74 -49.69
CA GLU A 143 9.29 29.72 -50.61
C GLU A 143 9.79 31.14 -50.33
N PHE A 144 9.88 31.52 -49.05
CA PHE A 144 10.47 32.80 -48.64
C PHE A 144 11.94 32.90 -49.08
N LEU A 145 12.75 31.86 -48.84
CA LEU A 145 14.16 31.85 -49.24
C LEU A 145 14.31 31.98 -50.76
N GLN A 146 13.43 31.38 -51.55
CA GLN A 146 13.42 31.52 -53.02
C GLN A 146 13.06 32.93 -53.51
N GLN A 147 12.24 33.67 -52.76
CA GLN A 147 11.75 35.01 -53.13
C GLN A 147 12.49 36.15 -52.42
N MET A 148 13.57 35.81 -51.72
CA MET A 148 14.38 36.71 -50.90
C MET A 148 15.07 37.80 -51.74
N SER A 149 15.01 39.05 -51.28
CA SER A 149 15.79 40.16 -51.86
C SER A 149 17.25 40.14 -51.42
N ILE A 150 18.13 40.82 -52.18
CA ILE A 150 19.56 40.93 -51.84
C ILE A 150 19.80 41.51 -50.44
N VAL A 151 18.96 42.46 -50.02
CA VAL A 151 19.06 43.10 -48.71
C VAL A 151 18.68 42.13 -47.59
N GLN A 152 17.65 41.31 -47.81
CA GLN A 152 17.27 40.26 -46.86
C GLN A 152 18.36 39.18 -46.77
N ALA A 153 18.97 38.80 -47.89
CA ALA A 153 20.07 37.85 -47.93
C ALA A 153 21.31 38.35 -47.18
N GLU A 154 21.69 39.62 -47.35
CA GLU A 154 22.78 40.26 -46.59
C GLU A 154 22.52 40.25 -45.09
N ILE A 155 21.28 40.56 -44.66
CA ILE A 155 20.90 40.58 -43.25
C ILE A 155 21.01 39.17 -42.65
N ILE A 156 20.50 38.15 -43.34
CA ILE A 156 20.55 36.75 -42.87
C ILE A 156 22.01 36.27 -42.81
N ASP A 157 22.81 36.50 -43.85
CA ASP A 157 24.23 36.13 -43.87
C ASP A 157 25.02 36.79 -42.74
N GLN A 158 24.83 38.10 -42.51
CA GLN A 158 25.52 38.80 -41.43
C GLN A 158 25.24 38.20 -40.06
N GLN A 159 24.02 37.70 -39.83
CA GLN A 159 23.65 37.10 -38.55
C GLN A 159 24.14 35.65 -38.43
N LEU A 160 24.02 34.84 -39.49
CA LEU A 160 24.48 33.45 -39.47
C LEU A 160 26.02 33.35 -39.40
N ILE A 161 26.75 34.28 -40.04
CA ILE A 161 28.21 34.39 -39.92
C ILE A 161 28.61 34.81 -38.49
N LYS A 162 27.90 35.78 -37.89
CA LYS A 162 28.11 36.16 -36.48
C LYS A 162 27.83 35.02 -35.51
N ALA A 163 26.85 34.16 -35.82
CA ALA A 163 26.52 32.97 -35.05
C ALA A 163 27.52 31.81 -35.27
N GLY A 164 28.49 31.96 -36.18
CA GLY A 164 29.50 30.93 -36.47
C GLY A 164 28.99 29.74 -37.26
N LEU A 165 27.81 29.84 -37.88
CA LEU A 165 27.20 28.75 -38.66
C LEU A 165 27.92 28.52 -40.00
N TYR A 166 28.48 29.57 -40.59
CA TYR A 166 29.37 29.50 -41.75
C TYR A 166 30.23 30.77 -41.87
N ILE A 167 31.24 30.74 -42.75
CA ILE A 167 32.25 31.81 -42.87
C ILE A 167 32.06 32.62 -44.17
N THR A 168 31.47 32.01 -45.20
CA THR A 168 31.21 32.63 -46.50
C THR A 168 29.72 32.90 -46.69
N PRO A 169 29.31 34.03 -47.28
CA PRO A 169 27.90 34.35 -47.47
C PRO A 169 27.21 33.27 -48.33
N VAL A 170 26.21 32.60 -47.76
CA VAL A 170 25.47 31.51 -48.42
C VAL A 170 24.20 32.06 -49.06
N MET A 171 23.50 32.96 -48.39
CA MET A 171 22.23 33.50 -48.86
C MET A 171 22.42 34.45 -50.03
N GLN A 172 23.45 35.30 -50.00
CA GLN A 172 23.78 36.18 -51.13
C GLN A 172 24.20 35.37 -52.36
N ASN A 173 24.99 34.31 -52.18
CA ASN A 173 25.38 33.43 -53.30
C ASN A 173 24.17 32.69 -53.89
N PHE A 174 23.20 32.30 -53.06
CA PHE A 174 21.94 31.71 -53.54
C PHE A 174 21.14 32.70 -54.40
N VAL A 175 21.04 33.98 -53.99
CA VAL A 175 20.26 34.99 -54.73
C VAL A 175 21.00 35.54 -55.96
N GLN A 176 22.32 35.69 -55.91
CA GLN A 176 23.12 36.29 -56.99
C GLN A 176 23.62 35.27 -58.03
N ASP A 177 24.05 34.09 -57.55
CA ASP A 177 24.78 33.10 -58.35
C ASP A 177 24.00 31.78 -58.51
N GLU A 178 22.76 31.71 -58.03
CA GLU A 178 21.89 30.51 -58.05
C GLU A 178 22.55 29.26 -57.41
N GLN A 179 23.47 29.46 -56.46
CA GLN A 179 24.13 28.37 -55.75
C GLN A 179 23.19 27.72 -54.73
N GLU A 180 23.09 26.40 -54.70
CA GLU A 180 22.24 25.68 -53.75
C GLU A 180 22.62 25.97 -52.28
N ILE A 181 21.60 26.16 -51.43
CA ILE A 181 21.79 26.30 -49.97
C ILE A 181 22.16 24.92 -49.41
N PRO A 182 23.28 24.78 -48.65
CA PRO A 182 23.63 23.53 -47.99
C PRO A 182 22.50 23.03 -47.10
N GLN A 183 22.17 21.74 -47.21
CA GLN A 183 20.99 21.15 -46.57
C GLN A 183 20.92 21.40 -45.05
N GLN A 184 22.04 21.30 -44.33
CA GLN A 184 22.08 21.56 -42.88
C GLN A 184 21.70 23.00 -42.50
N ILE A 185 22.04 23.97 -43.35
CA ILE A 185 21.70 25.38 -43.14
C ILE A 185 20.22 25.60 -43.43
N LEU A 186 19.70 24.98 -44.50
CA LEU A 186 18.29 25.02 -44.85
C LEU A 186 17.43 24.46 -43.72
N GLU A 187 17.76 23.27 -43.20
CA GLU A 187 17.05 22.63 -42.09
C GLU A 187 17.09 23.50 -40.82
N SER A 188 18.24 24.11 -40.51
CA SER A 188 18.39 25.02 -39.37
C SER A 188 17.53 26.28 -39.49
N LEU A 189 17.46 26.85 -40.69
CA LEU A 189 16.61 28.01 -40.98
C LEU A 189 15.13 27.65 -40.92
N GLN A 190 14.73 26.51 -41.48
CA GLN A 190 13.36 26.01 -41.37
C GLN A 190 12.98 25.80 -39.91
N GLN A 191 13.84 25.21 -39.09
CA GLN A 191 13.58 25.01 -37.66
C GLN A 191 13.49 26.33 -36.86
N ALA A 192 14.24 27.36 -37.25
CA ALA A 192 14.31 28.64 -36.52
C ALA A 192 12.97 29.39 -36.47
N PHE A 193 12.08 29.18 -37.45
CA PHE A 193 10.76 29.82 -37.52
C PHE A 193 9.63 29.02 -36.85
N SER A 194 9.95 27.88 -36.23
CA SER A 194 8.99 27.15 -35.39
C SER A 194 8.75 27.87 -34.06
N LEU A 195 7.54 27.70 -33.50
CA LEU A 195 7.25 28.19 -32.15
C LEU A 195 8.11 27.52 -31.06
N GLU A 196 8.64 26.32 -31.31
CA GLU A 196 9.62 25.68 -30.44
C GLU A 196 10.88 26.53 -30.29
N CYS A 197 11.38 27.13 -31.37
CA CYS A 197 12.52 28.04 -31.29
C CYS A 197 12.12 29.41 -30.71
N LEU A 198 10.98 29.95 -31.15
CA LEU A 198 10.57 31.33 -30.87
C LEU A 198 10.01 31.56 -29.46
N GLN A 199 9.20 30.64 -28.93
CA GLN A 199 8.42 30.84 -27.69
C GLN A 199 8.34 29.61 -26.77
N GLN A 200 9.37 28.75 -26.76
CA GLN A 200 9.40 27.52 -25.95
C GLN A 200 9.03 27.70 -24.48
N ASP A 201 9.42 28.83 -23.88
CA ASP A 201 9.26 29.09 -22.44
C ASP A 201 7.91 29.75 -22.08
N GLU A 202 7.21 30.32 -23.07
CA GLU A 202 5.97 31.08 -22.87
C GLU A 202 4.72 30.24 -23.16
N PHE A 203 4.83 29.23 -24.02
CA PHE A 203 3.73 28.33 -24.35
C PHE A 203 3.58 27.20 -23.32
N LEU A 204 2.35 27.04 -22.78
CA LEU A 204 1.94 26.02 -21.79
C LEU A 204 2.92 25.83 -20.63
N SER A 205 2.53 26.35 -19.46
CA SER A 205 3.23 26.11 -18.19
C SER A 205 3.46 24.61 -17.96
N ILE A 206 4.73 24.21 -17.81
CA ILE A 206 5.10 22.84 -17.49
C ILE A 206 4.44 22.38 -16.19
N GLN A 207 4.32 23.25 -15.18
CA GLN A 207 3.68 22.89 -13.93
C GLN A 207 2.19 22.58 -14.12
N SER A 208 1.48 23.42 -14.88
CA SER A 208 0.05 23.21 -15.14
C SER A 208 -0.19 21.95 -15.99
N LEU A 209 0.71 21.63 -16.91
CA LEU A 209 0.69 20.39 -17.66
C LEU A 209 0.97 19.17 -16.79
N MET A 210 1.91 19.26 -15.85
CA MET A 210 2.16 18.18 -14.89
C MET A 210 0.91 17.86 -14.07
N ASP A 211 0.22 18.89 -13.56
CA ASP A 211 -0.99 18.71 -12.77
C ASP A 211 -2.12 18.07 -13.59
N SER A 212 -2.31 18.52 -14.84
CA SER A 212 -3.30 17.96 -15.79
C SER A 212 -2.99 16.51 -16.19
N LEU A 213 -1.72 16.20 -16.50
CA LEU A 213 -1.29 14.83 -16.83
C LEU A 213 -1.41 13.90 -15.63
N ASP A 214 -1.07 14.38 -14.43
CA ASP A 214 -1.25 13.61 -13.21
C ASP A 214 -2.72 13.30 -12.96
N GLU A 215 -3.64 14.25 -13.14
CA GLU A 215 -5.08 13.95 -13.08
C GLU A 215 -5.53 12.95 -14.16
N PHE A 216 -5.03 13.12 -15.38
CA PHE A 216 -5.37 12.26 -16.51
C PHE A 216 -4.97 10.79 -16.27
N CYS A 217 -3.78 10.53 -15.70
CA CYS A 217 -3.33 9.16 -15.38
C CYS A 217 -4.24 8.42 -14.38
N PHE A 218 -5.04 9.13 -13.57
CA PHE A 218 -5.98 8.54 -12.61
C PHE A 218 -7.43 8.53 -13.12
N SER A 219 -7.66 8.93 -14.37
CA SER A 219 -9.00 9.21 -14.90
C SER A 219 -9.63 8.07 -15.69
N ALA A 220 -8.99 6.90 -15.79
CA ALA A 220 -9.47 5.77 -16.60
C ALA A 220 -10.93 5.37 -16.31
N ALA A 221 -11.35 5.40 -15.04
CA ALA A 221 -12.72 5.08 -14.65
C ALA A 221 -13.77 6.10 -15.17
N GLN A 222 -13.34 7.29 -15.59
CA GLN A 222 -14.20 8.35 -16.09
C GLN A 222 -14.51 8.20 -17.58
N PHE A 223 -13.58 7.69 -18.40
CA PHE A 223 -13.80 7.55 -19.84
C PHE A 223 -14.07 6.11 -20.28
N LEU A 224 -13.62 5.08 -19.56
CA LEU A 224 -13.92 3.70 -19.91
C LEU A 224 -15.33 3.28 -19.47
N PRO A 225 -16.02 2.41 -20.22
CA PRO A 225 -17.21 1.74 -19.73
C PRO A 225 -16.91 1.00 -18.40
N PRO A 226 -17.77 1.06 -17.37
CA PRO A 226 -17.46 0.51 -16.04
C PRO A 226 -17.06 -0.97 -16.04
N ALA A 227 -17.73 -1.80 -16.84
CA ALA A 227 -17.40 -3.22 -17.01
C ALA A 227 -16.02 -3.43 -17.66
N MET A 228 -15.65 -2.57 -18.61
CA MET A 228 -14.34 -2.62 -19.26
C MET A 228 -13.24 -2.16 -18.31
N PHE A 229 -13.43 -1.02 -17.62
CA PHE A 229 -12.49 -0.56 -16.59
C PHE A 229 -12.27 -1.63 -15.53
N ARG A 230 -13.36 -2.30 -15.10
CA ARG A 230 -13.29 -3.40 -14.15
C ARG A 230 -12.41 -4.55 -14.63
N ILE A 231 -12.59 -5.01 -15.87
CA ILE A 231 -11.75 -6.06 -16.46
C ILE A 231 -10.29 -5.63 -16.49
N MET A 232 -10.01 -4.43 -17.00
CA MET A 232 -8.64 -3.91 -17.10
C MET A 232 -7.97 -3.77 -15.73
N SER A 233 -8.69 -3.26 -14.73
CA SER A 233 -8.18 -3.14 -13.35
C SER A 233 -7.81 -4.48 -12.71
N LEU A 234 -8.39 -5.59 -13.17
CA LEU A 234 -8.08 -6.93 -12.69
C LEU A 234 -6.97 -7.61 -13.49
N SER A 235 -6.90 -7.34 -14.80
CA SER A 235 -5.85 -7.86 -15.68
C SER A 235 -4.50 -7.16 -15.46
N PHE A 236 -4.53 -5.87 -15.14
CA PHE A 236 -3.36 -5.04 -14.92
C PHE A 236 -3.34 -4.54 -13.47
N GLU A 237 -2.49 -5.16 -12.64
CA GLU A 237 -2.48 -4.91 -11.20
C GLU A 237 -2.01 -3.49 -10.83
N GLU A 238 -1.10 -2.90 -11.60
CA GLU A 238 -0.54 -1.58 -11.29
C GLU A 238 -1.06 -0.49 -12.22
N ARG A 239 -0.93 -0.71 -13.54
CA ARG A 239 -1.21 0.27 -14.58
C ARG A 239 -1.34 -0.38 -15.96
N PHE A 240 -1.97 0.33 -16.89
CA PHE A 240 -2.07 -0.05 -18.31
C PHE A 240 -1.99 1.19 -19.22
N ASN A 241 -1.69 1.03 -20.51
CA ASN A 241 -1.83 2.07 -21.53
C ASN A 241 -3.01 1.77 -22.47
N LEU A 242 -3.41 2.73 -23.31
CA LEU A 242 -4.59 2.53 -24.15
C LEU A 242 -4.37 1.53 -25.29
N HIS A 243 -3.13 1.32 -25.72
CA HIS A 243 -2.82 0.31 -26.72
C HIS A 243 -3.13 -1.11 -26.24
N GLU A 244 -2.83 -1.39 -24.97
CA GLU A 244 -3.13 -2.67 -24.32
C GLU A 244 -4.63 -3.01 -24.30
N LEU A 245 -5.53 -2.01 -24.37
CA LEU A 245 -6.98 -2.29 -24.50
C LEU A 245 -7.30 -3.08 -25.77
N ASN A 246 -6.64 -2.73 -26.89
CA ASN A 246 -6.87 -3.40 -28.17
C ASN A 246 -6.24 -4.79 -28.17
N ASP A 247 -5.05 -4.94 -27.58
CA ASP A 247 -4.38 -6.24 -27.44
C ASP A 247 -5.20 -7.24 -26.61
N HIS A 248 -5.97 -6.75 -25.64
CA HIS A 248 -6.82 -7.55 -24.76
C HIS A 248 -8.28 -7.65 -25.22
N THR A 249 -8.60 -7.29 -26.46
CA THR A 249 -9.99 -7.29 -26.97
C THR A 249 -10.70 -8.62 -26.75
N ASP A 250 -10.06 -9.74 -27.07
CA ASP A 250 -10.67 -11.08 -26.92
C ASP A 250 -11.06 -11.38 -25.48
N ASP A 251 -10.16 -11.08 -24.53
CA ASP A 251 -10.37 -11.33 -23.11
C ASP A 251 -11.45 -10.39 -22.55
N ILE A 252 -11.47 -9.13 -22.98
CA ILE A 252 -12.52 -8.17 -22.63
C ILE A 252 -13.87 -8.68 -23.13
N CYS A 253 -13.97 -9.12 -24.38
CA CYS A 253 -15.19 -9.66 -24.98
C CYS A 253 -15.71 -10.89 -24.23
N LEU A 254 -14.83 -11.83 -23.86
CA LEU A 254 -15.20 -13.03 -23.09
C LEU A 254 -15.75 -12.68 -21.70
N LEU A 255 -15.20 -11.66 -21.05
CA LEU A 255 -15.52 -11.32 -19.66
C LEU A 255 -16.58 -10.25 -19.50
N TYR A 256 -16.92 -9.50 -20.55
CA TYR A 256 -17.79 -8.33 -20.47
C TYR A 256 -19.13 -8.59 -19.81
N ARG A 257 -19.81 -9.68 -20.20
CA ARG A 257 -21.13 -10.05 -19.64
C ARG A 257 -21.04 -10.37 -18.14
N HIS A 258 -19.97 -11.02 -17.72
CA HIS A 258 -19.71 -11.33 -16.31
C HIS A 258 -19.40 -10.07 -15.51
N ALA A 259 -18.65 -9.13 -16.11
CA ALA A 259 -18.35 -7.84 -15.51
C ALA A 259 -19.60 -6.97 -15.35
N GLU A 260 -20.56 -7.03 -16.27
CA GLU A 260 -21.86 -6.34 -16.15
C GLU A 260 -22.78 -7.00 -15.11
N GLY A 261 -22.88 -8.33 -15.10
CA GLY A 261 -23.83 -9.05 -14.24
C GLY A 261 -23.33 -9.31 -12.81
N GLN A 262 -22.06 -9.66 -12.66
CA GLN A 262 -21.45 -10.11 -11.40
C GLN A 262 -20.05 -9.50 -11.20
N SER A 263 -19.96 -8.18 -11.40
CA SER A 263 -18.73 -7.37 -11.33
C SER A 263 -17.87 -7.61 -10.08
N ASN A 264 -18.53 -7.80 -8.93
CA ASN A 264 -17.88 -8.02 -7.64
C ASN A 264 -17.14 -9.36 -7.57
N LEU A 265 -17.64 -10.40 -8.24
CA LEU A 265 -17.03 -11.73 -8.28
C LEU A 265 -15.98 -11.90 -9.38
N LEU A 266 -15.84 -10.91 -10.27
CA LEU A 266 -14.96 -11.00 -11.44
C LEU A 266 -13.50 -11.30 -11.07
N GLY A 267 -13.03 -10.85 -9.89
CA GLY A 267 -11.70 -11.18 -9.38
C GLY A 267 -11.40 -12.69 -9.29
N PHE A 268 -12.41 -13.56 -9.15
CA PHE A 268 -12.21 -15.01 -9.15
C PHE A 268 -11.93 -15.61 -10.53
N VAL A 269 -12.28 -14.92 -11.62
CA VAL A 269 -12.03 -15.37 -13.00
C VAL A 269 -10.53 -15.58 -13.24
N ARG A 270 -9.67 -14.77 -12.60
CA ARG A 270 -8.21 -14.92 -12.66
C ARG A 270 -7.75 -16.31 -12.22
N LEU A 271 -8.53 -17.00 -11.39
CA LEU A 271 -8.26 -18.34 -10.87
C LEU A 271 -8.87 -19.46 -11.71
N MET A 272 -9.62 -19.13 -12.76
CA MET A 272 -10.31 -20.07 -13.65
C MET A 272 -9.58 -20.21 -14.99
N ASN A 273 -9.70 -21.35 -15.65
CA ASN A 273 -9.08 -21.57 -16.96
C ASN A 273 -9.72 -20.67 -18.02
N ARG A 274 -8.92 -20.06 -18.90
CA ARG A 274 -9.43 -19.15 -19.94
C ARG A 274 -10.49 -19.80 -20.83
N ASP A 275 -10.31 -21.09 -21.14
CA ASP A 275 -11.22 -21.86 -22.01
C ASP A 275 -12.66 -21.92 -21.49
N VAL A 276 -12.91 -21.70 -20.20
CA VAL A 276 -14.27 -21.73 -19.63
C VAL A 276 -14.91 -20.35 -19.49
N TRP A 277 -14.20 -19.26 -19.76
CA TRP A 277 -14.69 -17.89 -19.52
C TRP A 277 -15.96 -17.54 -20.29
N HIS A 278 -16.17 -18.16 -21.46
CA HIS A 278 -17.36 -17.98 -22.29
C HIS A 278 -18.66 -18.54 -21.67
N ARG A 279 -18.58 -19.35 -20.61
CA ARG A 279 -19.75 -20.01 -20.01
C ARG A 279 -20.62 -19.02 -19.22
N ASP A 280 -21.92 -19.07 -19.42
CA ASP A 280 -22.88 -18.22 -18.67
C ASP A 280 -22.92 -18.53 -17.17
N ASP A 281 -22.63 -19.78 -16.78
CA ASP A 281 -22.67 -20.24 -15.38
C ASP A 281 -21.31 -20.12 -14.66
N LEU A 282 -20.32 -19.46 -15.26
CA LEU A 282 -18.93 -19.36 -14.78
C LEU A 282 -18.85 -18.97 -13.29
N LEU A 283 -19.55 -17.92 -12.91
CA LEU A 283 -19.57 -17.36 -11.56
C LEU A 283 -20.79 -17.83 -10.74
N SER A 284 -21.36 -19.00 -11.05
CA SER A 284 -22.44 -19.60 -10.27
C SER A 284 -21.96 -20.15 -8.92
N LYS A 285 -22.81 -20.10 -7.88
CA LYS A 285 -22.49 -20.61 -6.53
C LYS A 285 -22.03 -22.06 -6.52
N ARG A 286 -22.56 -22.87 -7.44
CA ARG A 286 -22.25 -24.30 -7.59
C ARG A 286 -20.75 -24.52 -7.80
N ASN A 287 -20.13 -23.69 -8.65
CA ASN A 287 -18.71 -23.79 -8.99
C ASN A 287 -17.77 -23.55 -7.80
N PHE A 288 -18.23 -22.83 -6.77
CA PHE A 288 -17.47 -22.57 -5.54
C PHE A 288 -17.57 -23.72 -4.51
N LEU A 289 -18.59 -24.58 -4.62
CA LEU A 289 -18.89 -25.67 -3.69
C LEU A 289 -18.51 -27.05 -4.22
N GLU A 290 -18.37 -27.18 -5.54
CA GLU A 290 -18.08 -28.45 -6.21
C GLU A 290 -16.60 -28.57 -6.61
N ASN A 291 -16.12 -29.81 -6.65
CA ASN A 291 -14.78 -30.12 -7.11
C ASN A 291 -14.79 -30.22 -8.65
N HIS A 292 -14.54 -29.09 -9.32
CA HIS A 292 -14.44 -29.01 -10.78
C HIS A 292 -12.99 -28.75 -11.21
N PRO A 293 -12.17 -29.80 -11.40
CA PRO A 293 -10.74 -29.63 -11.69
C PRO A 293 -10.45 -28.99 -13.05
N TYR A 294 -11.41 -29.01 -13.98
CA TYR A 294 -11.29 -28.39 -15.31
C TYR A 294 -11.70 -26.90 -15.31
N LEU A 295 -12.39 -26.43 -14.26
CA LEU A 295 -12.82 -25.03 -14.14
C LEU A 295 -11.67 -24.17 -13.59
N TRP A 296 -11.07 -24.64 -12.50
CA TRP A 296 -10.06 -23.90 -11.75
C TRP A 296 -8.65 -24.18 -12.27
N GLN A 297 -7.78 -23.16 -12.22
CA GLN A 297 -6.36 -23.30 -12.51
C GLN A 297 -5.64 -24.05 -11.36
N LYS A 298 -4.50 -24.69 -11.66
CA LYS A 298 -3.69 -25.41 -10.66
C LYS A 298 -3.21 -24.56 -9.49
N LYS A 299 -3.14 -23.24 -9.65
CA LYS A 299 -2.77 -22.30 -8.57
C LYS A 299 -3.81 -22.25 -7.44
N VAL A 300 -5.05 -22.69 -7.70
CA VAL A 300 -6.04 -22.95 -6.66
C VAL A 300 -5.63 -24.24 -5.96
N ALA A 301 -4.86 -24.11 -4.86
CA ALA A 301 -4.19 -25.22 -4.20
C ALA A 301 -5.12 -26.38 -3.78
N ARG A 302 -6.39 -26.09 -3.46
CA ARG A 302 -7.35 -27.10 -2.97
C ARG A 302 -8.79 -26.80 -3.40
N LEU A 303 -9.51 -27.86 -3.80
CA LEU A 303 -10.91 -27.81 -4.22
C LEU A 303 -11.82 -28.68 -3.34
N PRO A 304 -13.11 -28.33 -3.17
CA PRO A 304 -13.78 -27.11 -3.65
C PRO A 304 -13.20 -25.86 -2.97
N LEU A 305 -13.55 -24.67 -3.50
CA LEU A 305 -13.01 -23.42 -2.97
C LEU A 305 -13.53 -23.14 -1.55
N PHE A 306 -14.76 -23.53 -1.26
CA PHE A 306 -15.37 -23.46 0.07
C PHE A 306 -16.14 -24.73 0.42
N ASP A 307 -16.15 -25.05 1.72
CA ASP A 307 -16.68 -26.31 2.24
C ASP A 307 -18.09 -26.19 2.86
N CYS A 308 -18.71 -25.00 2.81
CA CYS A 308 -20.07 -24.77 3.34
C CYS A 308 -20.85 -23.72 2.53
N HIS A 309 -22.18 -23.85 2.55
CA HIS A 309 -23.09 -22.93 1.86
C HIS A 309 -23.05 -21.53 2.46
N ARG A 310 -22.85 -21.42 3.77
CA ARG A 310 -22.79 -20.12 4.46
C ARG A 310 -21.69 -19.23 3.89
N ALA A 311 -20.48 -19.76 3.73
CA ALA A 311 -19.34 -19.01 3.19
C ALA A 311 -19.61 -18.53 1.76
N VAL A 312 -20.12 -19.40 0.89
CA VAL A 312 -20.44 -19.04 -0.50
C VAL A 312 -21.58 -18.02 -0.57
N ASN A 313 -22.62 -18.15 0.25
CA ASN A 313 -23.67 -17.13 0.30
C ASN A 313 -23.16 -15.78 0.81
N TRP A 314 -22.15 -15.78 1.68
CA TRP A 314 -21.55 -14.57 2.20
C TRP A 314 -20.69 -13.87 1.14
N ILE A 315 -19.81 -14.57 0.42
CA ILE A 315 -18.98 -13.96 -0.64
C ILE A 315 -19.85 -13.33 -1.74
N PHE A 316 -20.97 -13.95 -2.13
CA PHE A 316 -21.86 -13.39 -3.17
C PHE A 316 -22.53 -12.06 -2.77
N LYS A 317 -22.49 -11.70 -1.48
CA LYS A 317 -23.03 -10.45 -0.95
C LYS A 317 -21.94 -9.41 -0.69
N GLN A 318 -20.67 -9.76 -0.86
CA GLN A 318 -19.57 -8.86 -0.56
C GLN A 318 -19.26 -7.91 -1.74
N PRO A 319 -18.74 -6.72 -1.44
CA PRO A 319 -18.30 -5.74 -2.43
C PRO A 319 -17.01 -6.20 -3.14
N ALA A 320 -16.72 -5.57 -4.28
CA ALA A 320 -15.61 -5.95 -5.15
C ALA A 320 -14.24 -5.89 -4.44
N GLU A 321 -13.98 -4.86 -3.63
CA GLU A 321 -12.66 -4.69 -3.01
C GLU A 321 -12.33 -5.83 -2.04
N VAL A 322 -13.34 -6.32 -1.30
CA VAL A 322 -13.20 -7.47 -0.40
C VAL A 322 -12.95 -8.74 -1.20
N LEU A 323 -13.72 -8.97 -2.26
CA LEU A 323 -13.65 -10.19 -3.07
C LEU A 323 -12.36 -10.27 -3.90
N ASP A 324 -11.86 -9.13 -4.37
CA ASP A 324 -10.58 -9.07 -5.08
C ASP A 324 -9.43 -9.47 -4.18
N TRP A 325 -9.39 -8.89 -2.97
CA TRP A 325 -8.41 -9.28 -1.97
C TRP A 325 -8.52 -10.78 -1.63
N ILE A 326 -9.73 -11.32 -1.46
CA ILE A 326 -9.92 -12.76 -1.22
C ILE A 326 -9.38 -13.57 -2.40
N SER A 327 -9.73 -13.22 -3.63
CA SER A 327 -9.29 -13.97 -4.83
C SER A 327 -7.78 -13.97 -4.99
N ASN A 328 -7.08 -12.88 -4.61
CA ASN A 328 -5.62 -12.78 -4.63
C ASN A 328 -4.92 -13.64 -3.56
N ASN A 329 -5.62 -13.93 -2.46
CA ASN A 329 -5.02 -14.60 -1.30
C ASN A 329 -5.61 -16.00 -1.04
N ILE A 330 -6.54 -16.47 -1.89
CA ILE A 330 -7.29 -17.71 -1.65
C ILE A 330 -6.42 -18.97 -1.68
N GLN A 331 -5.22 -18.91 -2.27
CA GLN A 331 -4.25 -20.02 -2.20
C GLN A 331 -3.82 -20.33 -0.76
N HIS A 332 -3.94 -19.37 0.16
CA HIS A 332 -3.69 -19.58 1.57
C HIS A 332 -4.95 -20.11 2.24
N SER A 333 -4.97 -21.39 2.61
CA SER A 333 -6.14 -22.01 3.26
C SER A 333 -6.58 -21.30 4.56
N SER A 334 -5.68 -20.58 5.22
CA SER A 334 -6.03 -19.72 6.37
C SER A 334 -7.02 -18.60 6.01
N VAL A 335 -7.00 -18.10 4.77
CA VAL A 335 -7.97 -17.12 4.26
C VAL A 335 -9.34 -17.77 4.11
N ARG A 336 -9.42 -19.01 3.61
CA ARG A 336 -10.68 -19.77 3.53
C ARG A 336 -11.30 -19.95 4.91
N VAL A 337 -10.48 -20.26 5.92
CA VAL A 337 -10.90 -20.37 7.33
C VAL A 337 -11.42 -19.01 7.83
N ALA A 338 -10.71 -17.92 7.59
CA ALA A 338 -11.13 -16.58 8.01
C ALA A 338 -12.46 -16.16 7.36
N VAL A 339 -12.62 -16.39 6.06
CA VAL A 339 -13.86 -16.15 5.31
C VAL A 339 -15.01 -16.99 5.89
N THR A 340 -14.77 -18.27 6.15
CA THR A 340 -15.79 -19.16 6.74
C THR A 340 -16.22 -18.67 8.11
N ALA A 341 -15.30 -18.27 8.98
CA ALA A 341 -15.61 -17.68 10.27
C ALA A 341 -16.44 -16.40 10.14
N LEU A 342 -16.00 -15.48 9.28
CA LEU A 342 -16.66 -14.19 9.08
C LEU A 342 -18.07 -14.35 8.49
N SER A 343 -18.33 -15.40 7.71
CA SER A 343 -19.64 -15.72 7.15
C SER A 343 -20.75 -15.98 8.18
N PHE A 344 -20.37 -16.32 9.43
CA PHE A 344 -21.31 -16.50 10.54
C PHE A 344 -21.62 -15.20 11.30
N ILE A 345 -20.97 -14.11 10.95
CA ILE A 345 -21.17 -12.77 11.52
C ILE A 345 -22.05 -11.96 10.56
N ASP A 346 -22.86 -11.07 11.09
CA ASP A 346 -23.62 -10.14 10.25
C ASP A 346 -22.72 -8.98 9.81
N SER A 347 -22.49 -8.87 8.49
CA SER A 347 -21.65 -7.83 7.89
C SER A 347 -22.41 -6.88 6.97
N HIS A 348 -23.74 -6.96 6.87
CA HIS A 348 -24.51 -6.19 5.87
C HIS A 348 -24.37 -4.67 6.02
N HIS A 349 -24.17 -4.17 7.24
CA HIS A 349 -24.03 -2.73 7.54
C HIS A 349 -22.59 -2.32 7.85
N ILE A 350 -21.62 -3.19 7.57
CA ILE A 350 -20.21 -2.93 7.85
C ILE A 350 -19.53 -2.46 6.57
N HIS A 351 -18.81 -1.35 6.67
CA HIS A 351 -18.08 -0.80 5.53
C HIS A 351 -17.07 -1.82 4.95
N PRO A 352 -16.92 -1.93 3.62
CA PRO A 352 -16.03 -2.89 2.94
C PRO A 352 -14.61 -2.92 3.52
N GLN A 353 -14.05 -1.75 3.80
CA GLN A 353 -12.68 -1.60 4.30
C GLN A 353 -12.49 -2.16 5.71
N ILE A 354 -13.53 -2.13 6.55
CA ILE A 354 -13.50 -2.74 7.89
C ILE A 354 -13.53 -4.27 7.78
N ILE A 355 -14.34 -4.80 6.85
CA ILE A 355 -14.38 -6.24 6.54
C ILE A 355 -13.00 -6.69 6.04
N MET A 356 -12.43 -5.96 5.09
CA MET A 356 -11.10 -6.25 4.53
C MET A 356 -10.00 -6.19 5.60
N ALA A 357 -9.97 -5.14 6.43
CA ALA A 357 -9.02 -5.02 7.54
C ALA A 357 -9.15 -6.18 8.54
N THR A 358 -10.38 -6.67 8.79
CA THR A 358 -10.63 -7.83 9.66
C THR A 358 -10.05 -9.11 9.04
N LEU A 359 -10.29 -9.35 7.75
CA LEU A 359 -9.72 -10.51 7.07
C LEU A 359 -8.19 -10.48 7.05
N GLN A 360 -7.60 -9.33 6.70
CA GLN A 360 -6.15 -9.14 6.66
C GLN A 360 -5.49 -9.31 8.03
N TYR A 361 -6.13 -8.86 9.11
CA TYR A 361 -5.63 -9.04 10.47
C TYR A 361 -5.56 -10.52 10.84
N PHE A 362 -6.62 -11.26 10.53
CA PHE A 362 -6.77 -12.66 10.94
C PHE A 362 -6.14 -13.67 9.97
N GLN A 363 -5.75 -13.30 8.76
CA GLN A 363 -5.22 -14.23 7.74
C GLN A 363 -4.05 -15.09 8.23
N TYR A 364 -3.23 -14.59 9.16
CA TYR A 364 -2.04 -15.29 9.66
C TYR A 364 -2.29 -16.09 10.95
N VAL A 365 -3.42 -15.89 11.63
CA VAL A 365 -3.72 -16.53 12.93
C VAL A 365 -4.94 -17.44 12.87
N SER A 366 -5.88 -17.19 11.95
CA SER A 366 -7.15 -17.91 11.80
C SER A 366 -6.96 -19.42 11.76
N ALA A 367 -5.96 -19.91 11.03
CA ALA A 367 -5.63 -21.33 10.94
C ALA A 367 -5.30 -21.95 12.29
N ARG A 368 -4.45 -21.30 13.10
CA ARG A 368 -4.07 -21.80 14.43
C ARG A 368 -5.27 -21.85 15.38
N LEU A 369 -6.07 -20.78 15.38
CA LEU A 369 -7.27 -20.69 16.23
C LEU A 369 -8.35 -21.68 15.83
N PHE A 370 -8.52 -21.90 14.52
CA PHE A 370 -9.41 -22.92 13.97
C PHE A 370 -8.95 -24.32 14.36
N ILE A 371 -7.68 -24.67 14.16
CA ILE A 371 -7.14 -26.00 14.49
C ILE A 371 -7.32 -26.29 15.98
N TYR A 372 -7.09 -25.31 16.86
CA TYR A 372 -7.33 -25.49 18.29
C TYR A 372 -8.81 -25.83 18.58
N SER A 373 -9.73 -25.02 18.06
CA SER A 373 -11.18 -25.23 18.27
C SER A 373 -11.66 -26.55 17.65
N MET A 374 -11.14 -26.90 16.47
CA MET A 374 -11.45 -28.11 15.74
C MET A 374 -10.91 -29.36 16.45
N HIS A 375 -9.68 -29.31 16.96
CA HIS A 375 -9.07 -30.41 17.70
C HIS A 375 -9.87 -30.77 18.94
N GLU A 376 -10.19 -29.76 19.76
CA GLU A 376 -11.01 -29.95 20.97
C GLU A 376 -12.38 -30.53 20.64
N TYR A 377 -13.06 -29.95 19.65
CA TYR A 377 -14.39 -30.39 19.24
C TYR A 377 -14.38 -31.81 18.66
N ALA A 378 -13.39 -32.14 17.83
CA ALA A 378 -13.24 -33.46 17.21
C ALA A 378 -12.98 -34.56 18.25
N ILE A 379 -12.21 -34.28 19.30
CA ILE A 379 -11.99 -35.22 20.41
C ILE A 379 -13.27 -35.43 21.22
N GLN A 380 -13.93 -34.33 21.61
CA GLN A 380 -15.15 -34.39 22.42
C GLN A 380 -16.29 -35.16 21.75
N HIS A 381 -16.34 -35.14 20.41
CA HIS A 381 -17.38 -35.78 19.61
C HIS A 381 -16.92 -37.04 18.85
N ASP A 382 -15.73 -37.56 19.16
CA ASP A 382 -15.15 -38.77 18.56
C ASP A 382 -15.13 -38.78 17.02
N TRP A 383 -14.76 -37.64 16.41
CA TRP A 383 -14.79 -37.46 14.95
C TRP A 383 -13.78 -38.34 14.22
N PHE A 384 -12.71 -38.78 14.89
CA PHE A 384 -11.71 -39.67 14.30
C PHE A 384 -12.23 -41.09 14.05
N GLN A 385 -13.25 -41.53 14.80
CA GLN A 385 -13.94 -42.81 14.60
C GLN A 385 -15.24 -42.68 13.80
N HIS A 386 -15.58 -41.47 13.35
CA HIS A 386 -16.81 -41.23 12.62
C HIS A 386 -16.83 -41.98 11.27
N GLN A 387 -17.97 -42.59 10.93
CA GLN A 387 -18.14 -43.39 9.71
C GLN A 387 -17.83 -42.66 8.39
N HIS A 388 -17.86 -41.33 8.39
CA HIS A 388 -17.55 -40.51 7.22
C HIS A 388 -16.10 -40.02 7.19
N ASN A 389 -15.31 -40.26 8.24
CA ASN A 389 -13.89 -39.96 8.24
C ASN A 389 -13.09 -41.13 7.64
N GLN A 390 -12.78 -41.01 6.36
CA GLN A 390 -11.93 -41.97 5.63
C GLN A 390 -10.53 -41.43 5.34
N ALA A 391 -10.21 -40.22 5.79
CA ALA A 391 -9.03 -39.49 5.35
C ALA A 391 -7.94 -39.39 6.43
N VAL A 392 -8.30 -39.24 7.71
CA VAL A 392 -7.33 -38.84 8.75
C VAL A 392 -7.45 -39.62 10.06
N VAL A 393 -6.34 -39.72 10.80
CA VAL A 393 -6.27 -40.26 12.17
C VAL A 393 -5.47 -39.30 13.06
N LEU A 394 -5.75 -39.29 14.36
CA LEU A 394 -4.99 -38.49 15.31
C LEU A 394 -3.61 -39.12 15.57
N LYS A 395 -2.53 -38.37 15.32
CA LYS A 395 -1.15 -38.80 15.58
C LYS A 395 -0.96 -39.16 17.06
N GLY A 396 -0.36 -40.33 17.32
CA GLY A 396 -0.19 -40.88 18.67
C GLY A 396 -1.24 -41.93 19.06
N THR A 397 -2.25 -42.15 18.22
CA THR A 397 -3.16 -43.31 18.34
C THR A 397 -2.55 -44.56 17.69
N ARG A 398 -2.93 -45.76 18.16
CA ARG A 398 -2.47 -47.03 17.58
C ARG A 398 -3.11 -47.22 16.20
N GLN A 399 -2.38 -46.87 15.14
CA GLN A 399 -2.80 -47.08 13.76
C GLN A 399 -2.42 -48.51 13.33
N SER A 400 -3.36 -49.25 12.75
CA SER A 400 -3.06 -50.57 12.18
C SER A 400 -2.27 -50.41 10.87
N ILE A 401 -1.52 -51.44 10.48
CA ILE A 401 -0.72 -51.44 9.23
C ILE A 401 -1.62 -51.28 7.99
N GLU A 402 -2.89 -51.68 8.10
CA GLU A 402 -3.89 -51.60 7.02
C GLU A 402 -4.61 -50.25 6.93
N ASP A 403 -4.45 -49.36 7.94
CA ASP A 403 -5.11 -48.06 7.96
C ASP A 403 -4.33 -47.04 7.13
N GLN A 404 -4.82 -46.78 5.90
CA GLN A 404 -4.20 -45.87 4.93
C GLN A 404 -4.46 -44.38 5.20
N ARG A 405 -5.16 -44.03 6.28
CA ARG A 405 -5.47 -42.64 6.64
C ARG A 405 -4.22 -41.86 7.06
N ILE A 406 -4.24 -40.56 6.84
CA ILE A 406 -3.13 -39.65 7.16
C ILE A 406 -3.12 -39.33 8.66
N ALA A 407 -1.98 -39.54 9.34
CA ALA A 407 -1.82 -39.17 10.74
C ALA A 407 -1.58 -37.67 10.89
N ILE A 408 -2.53 -36.95 11.50
CA ILE A 408 -2.49 -35.50 11.67
C ILE A 408 -2.25 -35.10 13.13
N SER A 409 -1.64 -33.93 13.34
CA SER A 409 -1.45 -33.31 14.64
C SER A 409 -2.08 -31.91 14.65
N PRO A 410 -2.35 -31.28 15.82
CA PRO A 410 -2.90 -29.94 15.90
C PRO A 410 -1.86 -28.87 15.49
N SER A 411 -1.50 -28.85 14.21
CA SER A 411 -0.49 -27.99 13.62
C SER A 411 -0.99 -27.44 12.27
N ILE A 412 -0.60 -26.20 11.97
CA ILE A 412 -0.94 -25.51 10.71
C ILE A 412 -0.49 -26.27 9.46
N LEU A 413 0.51 -27.14 9.59
CA LEU A 413 0.98 -28.01 8.51
C LEU A 413 -0.09 -29.00 8.03
N TYR A 414 -1.09 -29.30 8.88
CA TYR A 414 -2.19 -30.21 8.57
C TYR A 414 -3.52 -29.45 8.38
N LEU A 415 -3.47 -28.15 8.10
CA LEU A 415 -4.67 -27.30 8.05
C LEU A 415 -5.70 -27.85 7.05
N ASP A 416 -5.24 -28.26 5.87
CA ASP A 416 -6.13 -28.75 4.83
C ASP A 416 -6.77 -30.08 5.22
N GLU A 417 -6.03 -30.97 5.89
CA GLU A 417 -6.54 -32.23 6.41
C GLU A 417 -7.57 -32.00 7.53
N TRP A 418 -7.37 -30.98 8.37
CA TRP A 418 -8.36 -30.56 9.37
C TRP A 418 -9.63 -30.00 8.73
N MET A 419 -9.50 -29.21 7.66
CA MET A 419 -10.64 -28.72 6.88
C MET A 419 -11.38 -29.85 6.17
N GLU A 420 -10.65 -30.84 5.63
CA GLU A 420 -11.24 -32.02 5.02
C GLU A 420 -11.98 -32.90 6.04
N LEU A 421 -11.43 -33.10 7.23
CA LEU A 421 -12.10 -33.81 8.32
C LEU A 421 -13.45 -33.15 8.65
N LEU A 422 -13.44 -31.82 8.82
CA LEU A 422 -14.66 -31.06 9.07
C LEU A 422 -15.68 -31.28 7.94
N ARG A 423 -15.27 -31.12 6.68
CA ARG A 423 -16.13 -31.29 5.51
C ARG A 423 -16.77 -32.68 5.47
N ASN A 424 -15.96 -33.72 5.68
CA ASN A 424 -16.38 -35.11 5.56
C ASN A 424 -17.36 -35.52 6.67
N VAL A 425 -17.13 -35.06 7.90
CA VAL A 425 -17.98 -35.38 9.06
C VAL A 425 -19.26 -34.55 9.04
N VAL A 426 -19.17 -33.25 8.74
CA VAL A 426 -20.29 -32.30 8.86
C VAL A 426 -21.20 -32.29 7.62
N LYS A 427 -20.71 -32.66 6.43
CA LYS A 427 -21.51 -32.79 5.20
C LYS A 427 -22.43 -31.60 4.90
N MET A 428 -21.86 -30.38 4.88
CA MET A 428 -22.58 -29.12 4.61
C MET A 428 -23.61 -28.70 5.67
N ASP A 429 -23.62 -29.29 6.87
CA ASP A 429 -24.43 -28.79 8.00
C ASP A 429 -23.82 -27.51 8.61
N ASP A 430 -24.34 -26.36 8.17
CA ASP A 430 -23.92 -25.03 8.63
C ASP A 430 -24.03 -24.86 10.17
N GLN A 431 -24.92 -25.57 10.87
CA GLN A 431 -25.04 -25.46 12.32
C GLN A 431 -23.86 -26.10 13.05
N LEU A 432 -23.44 -27.29 12.60
CA LEU A 432 -22.27 -27.96 13.14
C LEU A 432 -20.99 -27.22 12.77
N THR A 433 -20.88 -26.73 11.53
CA THR A 433 -19.76 -25.86 11.13
C THR A 433 -19.69 -24.64 12.04
N LYS A 434 -20.81 -23.98 12.32
CA LYS A 434 -20.85 -22.81 13.23
C LYS A 434 -20.32 -23.13 14.62
N LYS A 435 -20.55 -24.33 15.17
CA LYS A 435 -20.06 -24.70 16.51
C LYS A 435 -18.53 -24.72 16.55
N VAL A 436 -17.89 -25.30 15.53
CA VAL A 436 -16.42 -25.33 15.42
C VAL A 436 -15.84 -23.92 15.23
N TYR A 437 -16.50 -23.10 14.41
CA TYR A 437 -16.04 -21.73 14.10
C TYR A 437 -16.46 -20.67 15.13
N LEU A 438 -17.23 -21.03 16.16
CA LEU A 438 -17.88 -20.08 17.06
C LEU A 438 -16.88 -19.15 17.75
N ASN A 439 -15.81 -19.72 18.32
CA ASN A 439 -14.80 -18.98 19.06
C ASN A 439 -14.04 -18.01 18.13
N LEU A 440 -13.61 -18.48 16.96
CA LEU A 440 -12.97 -17.64 15.94
C LEU A 440 -13.90 -16.51 15.45
N SER A 441 -15.17 -16.82 15.21
CA SER A 441 -16.17 -15.83 14.77
C SER A 441 -16.37 -14.75 15.84
N ARG A 442 -16.49 -15.12 17.12
CA ARG A 442 -16.62 -14.13 18.22
C ARG A 442 -15.38 -13.23 18.32
N MET A 443 -14.20 -13.79 18.12
CA MET A 443 -12.93 -13.04 18.14
C MET A 443 -12.85 -12.03 16.98
N MET A 444 -13.15 -12.47 15.76
CA MET A 444 -13.20 -11.59 14.59
C MET A 444 -14.28 -10.51 14.73
N GLN A 445 -15.44 -10.86 15.30
CA GLN A 445 -16.52 -9.92 15.58
C GLN A 445 -16.07 -8.82 16.56
N ALA A 446 -15.36 -9.16 17.63
CA ALA A 446 -14.87 -8.20 18.61
C ALA A 446 -13.91 -7.17 17.98
N TYR A 447 -13.01 -7.62 17.09
CA TYR A 447 -12.14 -6.72 16.31
C TYR A 447 -12.94 -5.83 15.36
N MET A 448 -13.81 -6.42 14.55
CA MET A 448 -14.63 -5.73 13.56
C MET A 448 -15.54 -4.67 14.20
N GLN A 449 -16.17 -4.99 15.33
CA GLN A 449 -17.00 -4.06 16.08
C GLN A 449 -16.19 -2.93 16.71
N HIS A 450 -14.97 -3.20 17.17
CA HIS A 450 -14.08 -2.16 17.67
C HIS A 450 -13.71 -1.18 16.56
N LEU A 451 -13.27 -1.68 15.39
CA LEU A 451 -13.01 -0.87 14.20
C LEU A 451 -14.23 -0.02 13.82
N TYR A 452 -15.39 -0.65 13.68
CA TYR A 452 -16.64 0.05 13.37
C TYR A 452 -16.96 1.17 14.38
N LYS A 453 -16.78 0.91 15.68
CA LYS A 453 -17.04 1.90 16.72
C LYS A 453 -16.11 3.11 16.62
N ILE A 454 -14.81 2.90 16.41
CA ILE A 454 -13.85 4.00 16.36
C ILE A 454 -13.95 4.80 15.06
N THR A 455 -14.47 4.21 13.98
CA THR A 455 -14.63 4.88 12.68
C THR A 455 -16.04 5.36 12.37
N ALA A 456 -17.03 5.12 13.24
CA ALA A 456 -18.44 5.43 13.00
C ALA A 456 -18.75 6.91 12.69
N HIS A 457 -17.85 7.83 13.08
CA HIS A 457 -17.98 9.27 12.84
C HIS A 457 -17.29 9.74 11.55
N LEU A 458 -16.56 8.85 10.86
CA LEU A 458 -15.82 9.17 9.64
C LEU A 458 -16.72 9.04 8.41
N PRO A 459 -16.61 9.94 7.42
CA PRO A 459 -17.27 9.80 6.12
C PRO A 459 -16.76 8.57 5.34
N ASP A 460 -17.61 8.00 4.47
CA ASP A 460 -17.26 6.82 3.66
C ASP A 460 -16.02 7.04 2.78
N GLU A 461 -15.85 8.23 2.18
CA GLU A 461 -14.65 8.59 1.40
C GLU A 461 -13.36 8.52 2.23
N VAL A 462 -13.44 8.78 3.54
CA VAL A 462 -12.31 8.71 4.47
C VAL A 462 -12.04 7.27 4.90
N LEU A 463 -13.09 6.42 4.96
CA LEU A 463 -12.98 5.02 5.36
C LEU A 463 -12.12 4.16 4.41
N VAL A 464 -11.91 4.62 3.17
CA VAL A 464 -10.96 4.02 2.21
C VAL A 464 -9.51 4.04 2.73
N TYR A 465 -9.20 4.96 3.65
CA TYR A 465 -7.84 5.24 4.13
C TYR A 465 -7.53 4.71 5.53
N ILE A 466 -8.40 3.87 6.11
CA ILE A 466 -8.18 3.35 7.47
C ILE A 466 -6.94 2.46 7.56
N GLN A 467 -6.58 1.77 6.48
CA GLN A 467 -5.38 0.96 6.42
C GLN A 467 -4.12 1.83 6.23
N PRO A 468 -3.00 1.54 6.91
CA PRO A 468 -1.78 2.33 6.78
C PRO A 468 -1.25 2.44 5.35
N GLN A 469 -1.44 1.40 4.51
CA GLN A 469 -0.95 1.36 3.14
C GLN A 469 -1.70 2.35 2.25
N SER A 470 -3.03 2.46 2.38
CA SER A 470 -3.84 3.36 1.55
C SER A 470 -3.63 4.84 1.90
N GLN A 471 -3.05 5.15 3.07
CA GLN A 471 -2.66 6.53 3.43
C GLN A 471 -1.52 7.09 2.56
N GLN A 472 -0.88 6.27 1.71
CA GLN A 472 0.10 6.71 0.72
C GLN A 472 -0.54 7.19 -0.60
N ASN A 473 -1.85 6.99 -0.76
CA ASN A 473 -2.55 7.33 -1.99
C ASN A 473 -2.57 8.85 -2.21
N ARG A 474 -2.57 9.25 -3.48
CA ARG A 474 -2.56 10.64 -3.95
C ARG A 474 -3.60 11.51 -3.28
N ASP A 475 -4.84 11.04 -3.21
CA ASP A 475 -5.97 11.86 -2.75
C ASP A 475 -6.15 11.88 -1.23
N PHE A 476 -5.38 11.11 -0.47
CA PHE A 476 -5.60 10.95 0.97
C PHE A 476 -5.62 12.29 1.72
N TYR A 477 -4.61 13.15 1.52
CA TYR A 477 -4.55 14.46 2.17
C TYR A 477 -5.65 15.42 1.68
N ASN A 478 -5.99 15.35 0.39
CA ASN A 478 -7.06 16.17 -0.20
C ASN A 478 -8.41 15.81 0.41
N VAL A 479 -8.68 14.51 0.59
CA VAL A 479 -9.90 14.00 1.22
C VAL A 479 -9.96 14.40 2.70
N LEU A 480 -8.87 14.25 3.47
CA LEU A 480 -8.83 14.70 4.86
C LEU A 480 -9.08 16.21 4.99
N HIS A 481 -8.48 17.02 4.12
CA HIS A 481 -8.67 18.47 4.10
C HIS A 481 -10.12 18.85 3.78
N ARG A 482 -10.74 18.18 2.79
CA ARG A 482 -12.15 18.38 2.41
C ARG A 482 -13.09 18.21 3.61
N TYR A 483 -12.86 17.20 4.43
CA TYR A 483 -13.66 16.92 5.63
C TYR A 483 -13.14 17.59 6.92
N ARG A 484 -12.08 18.40 6.82
CA ARG A 484 -11.45 19.10 7.95
C ARG A 484 -11.00 18.17 9.08
N ILE A 485 -10.47 16.99 8.72
CA ILE A 485 -9.96 16.01 9.68
C ILE A 485 -8.43 16.15 9.75
N PRO A 486 -7.86 16.55 10.91
CA PRO A 486 -6.41 16.59 11.07
C PRO A 486 -5.78 15.20 10.96
N PHE A 487 -4.67 15.10 10.21
CA PHE A 487 -3.95 13.84 10.00
C PHE A 487 -3.55 13.13 11.31
N THR A 488 -3.10 13.91 12.31
CA THR A 488 -2.71 13.38 13.61
C THR A 488 -3.89 12.78 14.37
N GLU A 489 -5.06 13.41 14.31
CA GLU A 489 -6.29 12.93 14.95
C GLU A 489 -6.79 11.65 14.26
N PHE A 490 -6.82 11.65 12.92
CA PHE A 490 -7.18 10.46 12.14
C PHE A 490 -6.32 9.26 12.52
N ARG A 491 -5.00 9.41 12.55
CA ARG A 491 -4.09 8.32 12.93
C ARG A 491 -4.29 7.85 14.36
N GLN A 492 -4.54 8.76 15.29
CA GLN A 492 -4.69 8.43 16.71
C GLN A 492 -5.87 7.47 16.97
N LEU A 493 -6.92 7.50 16.16
CA LEU A 493 -8.06 6.58 16.26
C LEU A 493 -7.63 5.10 16.24
N PHE A 494 -6.57 4.78 15.49
CA PHE A 494 -6.15 3.40 15.27
C PHE A 494 -5.08 2.91 16.26
N TYR A 495 -4.76 3.68 17.30
CA TYR A 495 -3.82 3.27 18.34
C TYR A 495 -4.54 2.88 19.63
N LEU A 496 -4.16 1.72 20.17
CA LEU A 496 -4.54 1.28 21.49
C LEU A 496 -3.51 1.76 22.50
N GLN A 497 -3.97 2.20 23.67
CA GLN A 497 -3.11 2.73 24.73
C GLN A 497 -3.44 2.10 26.08
N SER A 498 -2.41 1.61 26.76
CA SER A 498 -2.50 1.10 28.14
C SER A 498 -1.20 1.40 28.87
N GLY A 499 -1.25 2.31 29.85
CA GLY A 499 -0.06 2.82 30.53
C GLY A 499 0.89 3.52 29.54
N HIS A 500 2.02 2.89 29.25
CA HIS A 500 3.05 3.40 28.32
C HIS A 500 3.10 2.66 27.00
N VAL A 501 2.34 1.57 26.88
CA VAL A 501 2.27 0.78 25.65
C VAL A 501 1.30 1.46 24.70
N ARG A 502 1.79 1.79 23.51
CA ARG A 502 1.02 2.37 22.41
C ARG A 502 1.26 1.54 21.17
N GLU A 503 0.24 0.81 20.74
CA GLU A 503 0.33 -0.13 19.62
C GLU A 503 -0.76 0.17 18.60
N SER A 504 -0.45 0.00 17.32
CA SER A 504 -1.48 0.08 16.27
C SER A 504 -2.39 -1.14 16.39
N LEU A 505 -3.70 -0.93 16.23
CA LEU A 505 -4.65 -2.04 16.19
C LEU A 505 -4.45 -2.97 14.98
N PHE A 506 -3.71 -2.53 13.96
CA PHE A 506 -3.38 -3.34 12.78
C PHE A 506 -2.13 -4.23 12.99
N ASP A 507 -1.36 -4.00 14.05
CA ASP A 507 -0.12 -4.72 14.32
C ASP A 507 -0.37 -6.06 15.02
N SER A 508 0.67 -6.91 15.06
CA SER A 508 0.57 -8.28 15.58
C SER A 508 0.39 -8.37 17.11
N TYR A 509 0.49 -7.26 17.83
CA TYR A 509 0.60 -7.26 19.29
C TYR A 509 -0.50 -8.08 19.99
N VAL A 510 -1.78 -7.82 19.68
CA VAL A 510 -2.89 -8.61 20.23
C VAL A 510 -2.97 -9.99 19.57
N ARG A 511 -2.67 -10.09 18.27
CA ARG A 511 -2.68 -11.33 17.48
C ARG A 511 -1.80 -12.42 18.10
N ASP A 512 -0.62 -12.03 18.57
CA ASP A 512 0.36 -12.94 19.15
C ASP A 512 -0.15 -13.54 20.47
N TYR A 513 -0.93 -12.76 21.24
CA TYR A 513 -1.60 -13.21 22.46
C TYR A 513 -2.80 -14.14 22.20
N LEU A 514 -3.50 -14.01 21.07
CA LEU A 514 -4.75 -14.73 20.82
C LEU A 514 -4.63 -16.26 20.93
N VAL A 515 -3.48 -16.83 20.59
CA VAL A 515 -3.28 -18.28 20.66
C VAL A 515 -3.28 -18.76 22.12
N GLU A 516 -2.64 -18.01 23.02
CA GLU A 516 -2.65 -18.30 24.46
C GLU A 516 -4.03 -18.06 25.06
N TYR A 517 -4.73 -17.03 24.57
CA TYR A 517 -6.10 -16.78 25.00
C TYR A 517 -7.02 -17.98 24.66
N PHE A 518 -6.91 -18.53 23.45
CA PHE A 518 -7.68 -19.70 23.03
C PHE A 518 -7.28 -20.96 23.80
N SER A 519 -5.99 -21.17 24.08
CA SER A 519 -5.53 -22.33 24.85
C SER A 519 -6.10 -22.37 26.28
N SER A 520 -6.34 -21.19 26.85
CA SER A 520 -6.83 -21.03 28.23
C SER A 520 -8.35 -20.96 28.36
N HIS A 521 -9.09 -20.76 27.25
CA HIS A 521 -10.54 -20.55 27.28
C HIS A 521 -11.28 -21.49 26.32
N ALA A 522 -12.03 -22.45 26.89
CA ALA A 522 -12.87 -23.36 26.12
C ALA A 522 -13.98 -22.62 25.34
N GLU A 523 -14.57 -21.58 25.94
CA GLU A 523 -15.59 -20.75 25.31
C GLU A 523 -15.22 -19.27 25.36
N ILE A 524 -15.42 -18.59 24.22
CA ILE A 524 -15.17 -17.14 24.12
C ILE A 524 -16.47 -16.37 24.35
N PRO A 525 -16.56 -15.44 25.30
CA PRO A 525 -17.83 -14.78 25.62
C PRO A 525 -18.30 -13.84 24.50
N LYS A 526 -19.63 -13.65 24.37
CA LYS A 526 -20.23 -12.78 23.34
C LYS A 526 -19.94 -11.29 23.55
N ASN A 527 -19.72 -10.87 24.78
CA ASN A 527 -19.45 -9.47 25.17
C ASN A 527 -17.95 -9.15 25.24
N LEU A 528 -17.10 -9.97 24.61
CA LEU A 528 -15.67 -9.72 24.53
C LEU A 528 -15.40 -8.40 23.79
N SER A 529 -14.54 -7.56 24.37
CA SER A 529 -14.12 -6.31 23.73
C SER A 529 -12.68 -6.39 23.26
N TRP A 530 -12.37 -5.75 22.14
CA TRP A 530 -10.98 -5.69 21.66
C TRP A 530 -10.05 -4.96 22.64
N THR A 531 -10.54 -3.93 23.31
CA THR A 531 -9.80 -3.19 24.34
C THR A 531 -9.46 -4.07 25.55
N SER A 532 -10.37 -4.95 25.99
CA SER A 532 -10.06 -5.89 27.07
C SER A 532 -8.99 -6.90 26.67
N LEU A 533 -9.04 -7.40 25.43
CA LEU A 533 -8.01 -8.30 24.90
C LEU A 533 -6.65 -7.59 24.81
N PHE A 534 -6.63 -6.33 24.38
CA PHE A 534 -5.41 -5.55 24.35
C PHE A 534 -4.79 -5.37 25.73
N ASN A 535 -5.59 -5.02 26.76
CA ASN A 535 -5.08 -4.92 28.12
C ASN A 535 -4.52 -6.25 28.65
N GLN A 536 -5.16 -7.38 28.30
CA GLN A 536 -4.64 -8.71 28.65
C GLN A 536 -3.35 -9.04 27.87
N ALA A 537 -3.29 -8.69 26.59
CA ALA A 537 -2.09 -8.85 25.78
C ALA A 537 -0.90 -8.07 26.34
N VAL A 538 -1.13 -6.85 26.85
CA VAL A 538 -0.08 -6.06 27.52
C VAL A 538 0.50 -6.81 28.72
N VAL A 539 -0.36 -7.34 29.59
CA VAL A 539 0.08 -8.13 30.76
C VAL A 539 0.80 -9.40 30.32
N TRP A 540 0.35 -10.06 29.25
CA TRP A 540 0.96 -11.28 28.74
C TRP A 540 2.34 -11.05 28.13
N HIS A 541 2.50 -10.04 27.27
CA HIS A 541 3.80 -9.67 26.68
C HIS A 541 4.79 -9.28 27.77
N ASP A 542 4.33 -8.54 28.78
CA ASP A 542 5.13 -8.20 29.95
C ASP A 542 5.63 -9.44 30.71
N GLN A 543 4.78 -10.46 30.87
CA GLN A 543 5.16 -11.71 31.50
C GLN A 543 6.16 -12.51 30.66
N ILE A 544 5.96 -12.59 29.34
CA ILE A 544 6.91 -13.26 28.43
C ILE A 544 8.26 -12.58 28.46
N GLN A 545 8.30 -11.25 28.32
CA GLN A 545 9.55 -10.50 28.36
C GLN A 545 10.29 -10.71 29.69
N LYS A 546 9.55 -10.74 30.82
CA LYS A 546 10.11 -11.08 32.14
C LYS A 546 10.71 -12.49 32.13
N GLN A 547 9.98 -13.49 31.64
CA GLN A 547 10.46 -14.88 31.57
C GLN A 547 11.68 -15.05 30.66
N GLU A 548 11.71 -14.39 29.50
CA GLU A 548 12.84 -14.43 28.58
C GLU A 548 14.09 -13.78 29.17
N MET A 549 13.94 -12.63 29.83
CA MET A 549 15.06 -11.99 30.54
C MET A 549 15.59 -12.90 31.66
N ILE A 550 14.71 -13.50 32.45
CA ILE A 550 15.09 -14.47 33.48
C ILE A 550 15.80 -15.68 32.86
N ALA A 551 15.30 -16.22 31.75
CA ALA A 551 15.89 -17.37 31.07
C ALA A 551 17.28 -17.04 30.50
N LYS A 552 17.46 -15.87 29.89
CA LYS A 552 18.76 -15.37 29.41
C LYS A 552 19.76 -15.25 30.55
N LEU A 553 19.35 -14.65 31.66
CA LEU A 553 20.19 -14.48 32.84
C LEU A 553 20.51 -15.81 33.51
N LYS A 554 19.55 -16.74 33.62
CA LYS A 554 19.78 -18.13 34.09
C LYS A 554 20.75 -18.92 33.22
N LYS A 555 20.73 -18.69 31.90
CA LYS A 555 21.66 -19.35 30.97
C LYS A 555 23.08 -18.81 31.10
N GLN A 556 23.22 -17.53 31.45
CA GLN A 556 24.51 -16.86 31.62
C GLN A 556 25.09 -17.06 33.03
N PHE A 557 24.24 -17.21 34.05
CA PHE A 557 24.64 -17.25 35.45
C PHE A 557 23.94 -18.42 36.19
N ALA A 558 24.72 -19.27 36.86
CA ALA A 558 24.23 -20.48 37.52
C ALA A 558 23.39 -20.22 38.80
N LEU A 559 23.39 -18.99 39.33
CA LEU A 559 22.71 -18.61 40.57
C LEU A 559 21.57 -17.64 40.27
N VAL A 560 20.34 -17.98 40.69
CA VAL A 560 19.14 -17.13 40.58
C VAL A 560 18.99 -16.21 41.79
N ASN A 561 19.62 -16.59 42.90
CA ASN A 561 19.64 -15.89 44.17
C ASN A 561 21.10 -15.61 44.53
N TRP A 562 21.41 -14.37 44.90
CA TRP A 562 22.69 -14.02 45.51
C TRP A 562 22.55 -13.98 47.03
N THR A 563 23.66 -14.09 47.74
CA THR A 563 23.72 -13.88 49.19
C THR A 563 23.34 -12.42 49.48
N PRO A 564 22.18 -12.15 50.08
CA PRO A 564 21.79 -10.78 50.39
C PRO A 564 22.65 -10.25 51.53
N ILE A 565 22.92 -8.94 51.51
CA ILE A 565 23.66 -8.25 52.57
C ILE A 565 22.79 -8.16 53.82
N THR A 566 21.48 -7.98 53.63
CA THR A 566 20.51 -7.85 54.70
C THR A 566 19.70 -9.14 54.83
N GLN A 567 19.43 -9.58 56.06
CA GLN A 567 18.54 -10.73 56.32
C GLN A 567 17.07 -10.30 56.45
N VAL A 568 16.82 -9.05 56.86
CA VAL A 568 15.47 -8.49 57.07
C VAL A 568 14.80 -8.03 55.77
N SER A 569 13.46 -8.00 55.73
CA SER A 569 12.70 -7.60 54.54
C SER A 569 12.89 -6.13 54.16
N PHE A 570 13.09 -5.25 55.15
CA PHE A 570 13.51 -3.87 54.95
C PHE A 570 14.20 -3.35 56.22
N LEU A 571 14.99 -2.29 56.06
CA LEU A 571 15.62 -1.53 57.13
C LEU A 571 14.98 -0.15 57.23
N LEU A 572 14.84 0.37 58.44
CA LEU A 572 14.30 1.70 58.69
C LEU A 572 15.38 2.60 59.29
N TYR A 573 15.68 3.70 58.62
CA TYR A 573 16.74 4.65 59.01
C TYR A 573 16.25 6.08 58.78
N PHE A 574 16.19 6.91 59.82
CA PHE A 574 15.60 8.26 59.79
C PHE A 574 14.23 8.33 59.09
N ASN A 575 13.31 7.41 59.40
CA ASN A 575 11.99 7.28 58.78
C ASN A 575 11.98 6.91 57.27
N TRP A 576 13.15 6.68 56.68
CA TRP A 576 13.28 6.10 55.34
C TRP A 576 13.30 4.58 55.43
N ARG A 577 12.61 3.94 54.49
CA ARG A 577 12.57 2.49 54.32
C ARG A 577 13.51 2.10 53.18
N PHE A 578 14.46 1.21 53.48
CA PHE A 578 15.41 0.62 52.55
C PHE A 578 15.11 -0.88 52.39
N GLU A 579 14.71 -1.29 51.20
CA GLU A 579 14.44 -2.68 50.84
C GLU A 579 15.49 -3.17 49.86
N GLU A 580 16.36 -4.09 50.29
CA GLU A 580 17.33 -4.70 49.38
C GLU A 580 16.62 -5.50 48.29
N LEU A 581 17.03 -5.32 47.05
CA LEU A 581 16.57 -6.15 45.94
C LEU A 581 17.36 -7.45 45.99
N LYS A 582 16.75 -8.52 46.53
CA LYS A 582 17.44 -9.80 46.83
C LYS A 582 17.27 -10.88 45.76
N THR A 583 16.35 -10.66 44.83
CA THR A 583 16.01 -11.64 43.79
C THR A 583 15.97 -10.96 42.44
N LEU A 584 16.30 -11.73 41.41
CA LEU A 584 16.26 -11.22 40.04
C LEU A 584 14.86 -10.77 39.63
N ASP A 585 13.82 -11.47 40.08
CA ASP A 585 12.42 -11.08 39.90
C ASP A 585 12.13 -9.68 40.43
N ARG A 586 12.63 -9.36 41.63
CA ARG A 586 12.43 -8.06 42.25
C ARG A 586 13.22 -6.97 41.53
N ILE A 587 14.45 -7.25 41.09
CA ILE A 587 15.24 -6.32 40.27
C ILE A 587 14.53 -6.00 38.95
N LEU A 588 13.99 -7.01 38.26
CA LEU A 588 13.28 -6.83 37.00
C LEU A 588 11.99 -6.01 37.18
N GLU A 589 11.23 -6.29 38.25
CA GLU A 589 10.03 -5.52 38.60
C GLU A 589 10.35 -4.05 38.88
N GLU A 590 11.35 -3.79 39.71
CA GLU A 590 11.75 -2.42 40.04
C GLU A 590 12.39 -1.72 38.82
N SER A 591 13.19 -2.41 38.00
CA SER A 591 13.75 -1.83 36.77
C SER A 591 12.67 -1.37 35.79
N LYS A 592 11.53 -2.07 35.77
CA LYS A 592 10.37 -1.68 34.96
C LYS A 592 9.62 -0.49 35.56
N ILE A 593 9.34 -0.51 36.88
CA ILE A 593 8.67 0.59 37.58
C ILE A 593 9.48 1.88 37.46
N PHE A 594 10.81 1.76 37.55
CA PHE A 594 11.75 2.87 37.50
C PHE A 594 12.27 3.19 36.09
N ARG A 595 11.99 2.35 35.10
CA ARG A 595 12.48 2.51 33.72
C ARG A 595 13.97 2.81 33.65
N ASN A 596 14.75 2.10 34.47
CA ASN A 596 16.19 2.25 34.52
C ASN A 596 16.87 1.01 33.94
N CYS A 597 18.17 1.15 33.67
CA CYS A 597 18.96 0.05 33.12
C CYS A 597 19.47 -0.91 34.20
N LEU A 598 18.94 -0.89 35.43
CA LEU A 598 19.48 -1.67 36.54
C LEU A 598 19.56 -3.18 36.20
N ALA A 599 18.48 -3.76 35.68
CA ALA A 599 18.46 -5.14 35.23
C ALA A 599 19.33 -5.44 33.99
N ALA A 600 19.63 -4.45 33.15
CA ALA A 600 20.39 -4.66 31.91
C ALA A 600 21.89 -4.40 32.08
N SER A 601 22.26 -3.40 32.88
CA SER A 601 23.63 -2.91 33.05
C SER A 601 24.32 -3.45 34.31
N TYR A 602 23.56 -3.75 35.37
CA TYR A 602 24.13 -4.10 36.68
C TYR A 602 23.76 -5.51 37.16
N ALA A 603 22.85 -6.22 36.48
CA ALA A 603 22.47 -7.57 36.88
C ALA A 603 23.66 -8.54 36.97
N GLN A 604 24.64 -8.43 36.06
CA GLN A 604 25.87 -9.22 36.14
C GLN A 604 26.67 -8.92 37.41
N GLN A 605 26.93 -7.64 37.70
CA GLN A 605 27.71 -7.25 38.88
C GLN A 605 26.98 -7.61 40.17
N ILE A 606 25.65 -7.55 40.19
CA ILE A 606 24.84 -7.99 41.33
C ILE A 606 24.96 -9.52 41.54
N LEU A 607 24.89 -10.30 40.46
CA LEU A 607 25.03 -11.76 40.50
C LEU A 607 26.45 -12.20 40.92
N GLU A 608 27.47 -11.46 40.51
CA GLU A 608 28.87 -11.69 40.90
C GLU A 608 29.18 -11.21 42.33
N GLY A 609 28.21 -10.61 43.04
CA GLY A 609 28.40 -10.07 44.37
C GLY A 609 29.28 -8.82 44.43
N GLN A 610 29.36 -8.08 43.32
CA GLN A 610 30.13 -6.82 43.19
C GLN A 610 29.22 -5.58 43.31
N TYR A 611 27.91 -5.76 43.29
CA TYR A 611 26.94 -4.67 43.32
C TYR A 611 25.69 -5.06 44.13
N VAL A 612 25.07 -4.09 44.78
CA VAL A 612 23.82 -4.27 45.52
C VAL A 612 22.90 -3.08 45.25
N ALA A 613 21.61 -3.33 45.17
CA ALA A 613 20.60 -2.28 44.96
C ALA A 613 19.55 -2.31 46.06
N PHE A 614 19.12 -1.12 46.50
CA PHE A 614 18.06 -0.93 47.49
C PHE A 614 16.96 -0.04 46.91
N ARG A 615 15.70 -0.43 47.14
CA ARG A 615 14.57 0.48 47.00
C ARG A 615 14.46 1.34 48.24
N MET A 616 14.65 2.64 48.07
CA MET A 616 14.54 3.67 49.09
C MET A 616 13.18 4.36 49.00
N SER A 617 12.43 4.46 50.10
CA SER A 617 11.10 5.08 50.12
C SER A 617 10.82 5.82 51.41
N HIS A 618 10.02 6.90 51.34
CA HIS A 618 9.63 7.71 52.49
C HIS A 618 8.16 8.12 52.36
N PRO A 619 7.36 8.14 53.45
CA PRO A 619 5.94 8.50 53.39
C PRO A 619 5.65 9.88 52.80
N ALA A 620 6.58 10.83 52.96
CA ALA A 620 6.45 12.19 52.42
C ALA A 620 6.95 12.34 50.97
N VAL A 621 7.58 11.31 50.39
CA VAL A 621 8.13 11.35 49.02
C VAL A 621 7.26 10.48 48.12
N ARG A 622 6.70 11.10 47.07
CA ARG A 622 5.67 10.48 46.21
C ARG A 622 6.20 9.29 45.41
N LEU A 623 7.46 9.37 44.95
CA LEU A 623 8.09 8.32 44.16
C LEU A 623 9.22 7.69 44.97
N PRO A 624 9.32 6.35 45.04
CA PRO A 624 10.48 5.71 45.61
C PRO A 624 11.73 6.01 44.75
N LEU A 625 12.92 5.75 45.30
CA LEU A 625 14.22 5.89 44.66
C LEU A 625 14.95 4.54 44.61
N ILE A 626 15.86 4.36 43.65
CA ILE A 626 16.80 3.23 43.64
C ILE A 626 18.17 3.74 44.07
N LEU A 627 18.67 3.16 45.17
CA LEU A 627 20.03 3.32 45.63
C LEU A 627 20.87 2.16 45.07
N GLY A 628 21.85 2.49 44.23
CA GLY A 628 22.85 1.56 43.73
C GLY A 628 24.15 1.69 44.52
N CYS A 629 24.76 0.56 44.87
CA CYS A 629 26.00 0.51 45.63
C CYS A 629 26.96 -0.55 45.08
N GLN A 630 28.25 -0.23 45.09
CA GLN A 630 29.31 -1.21 44.80
C GLN A 630 29.65 -2.00 46.07
N LEU A 631 30.00 -3.27 45.92
CA LEU A 631 30.50 -4.11 47.01
C LEU A 631 32.00 -4.35 46.81
N VAL A 632 32.81 -3.80 47.73
CA VAL A 632 34.27 -3.94 47.68
C VAL A 632 34.76 -4.44 49.04
N ASN A 633 35.44 -5.59 49.06
CA ASN A 633 35.97 -6.21 50.29
C ASN A 633 34.91 -6.40 51.40
N GLY A 634 33.65 -6.67 51.02
CA GLY A 634 32.54 -6.84 51.95
C GLY A 634 31.91 -5.54 52.47
N GLN A 635 32.40 -4.37 52.04
CA GLN A 635 31.81 -3.07 52.36
C GLN A 635 30.97 -2.53 51.20
N VAL A 636 29.81 -1.97 51.54
CA VAL A 636 28.89 -1.31 50.61
C VAL A 636 29.38 0.13 50.38
N ILE A 637 29.54 0.54 49.12
CA ILE A 637 30.01 1.88 48.74
C ILE A 637 28.91 2.54 47.92
N PHE A 638 28.56 3.78 48.26
CA PHE A 638 27.59 4.58 47.50
C PHE A 638 28.06 4.78 46.07
N ASP A 639 27.20 4.46 45.10
CA ASP A 639 27.45 4.67 43.67
C ASP A 639 26.48 5.72 43.12
N GLN A 640 25.18 5.47 43.25
CA GLN A 640 24.15 6.35 42.69
C GLN A 640 22.81 6.27 43.43
N LEU A 641 22.03 7.36 43.34
CA LEU A 641 20.65 7.44 43.83
C LEU A 641 19.78 8.11 42.78
N GLU A 642 18.78 7.38 42.28
CA GLU A 642 17.97 7.82 41.13
C GLU A 642 16.47 7.62 41.34
N TYR A 643 15.70 8.55 40.78
CA TYR A 643 14.26 8.44 40.52
C TYR A 643 13.98 7.64 39.23
N PRO A 644 12.71 7.34 38.93
CA PRO A 644 12.34 6.77 37.64
C PRO A 644 12.87 7.60 36.44
N ASN A 645 13.28 6.91 35.36
CA ASN A 645 13.94 7.45 34.16
C ASN A 645 15.36 8.01 34.38
N ASN A 646 16.12 7.43 35.32
CA ASN A 646 17.52 7.83 35.64
C ASN A 646 17.67 9.30 36.04
N GLN A 647 16.61 9.91 36.60
CA GLN A 647 16.69 11.28 37.11
C GLN A 647 17.43 11.26 38.46
N LYS A 648 18.52 12.02 38.58
CA LYS A 648 19.31 12.09 39.82
C LYS A 648 18.50 12.64 40.99
N ALA A 649 18.67 12.02 42.15
CA ALA A 649 18.05 12.46 43.40
C ALA A 649 18.68 13.76 43.91
N GLU A 650 17.94 14.46 44.78
CA GLU A 650 18.43 15.63 45.49
C GLU A 650 19.61 15.27 46.40
N ALA A 651 20.51 16.24 46.62
CA ALA A 651 21.72 16.05 47.43
C ALA A 651 21.39 15.65 48.89
N GLU A 652 20.28 16.15 49.42
CA GLU A 652 19.80 15.81 50.77
C GLU A 652 19.48 14.32 50.90
N TYR A 653 18.80 13.73 49.91
CA TYR A 653 18.48 12.30 49.93
C TYR A 653 19.71 11.43 49.66
N SER A 654 20.62 11.92 48.82
CA SER A 654 21.93 11.29 48.62
C SER A 654 22.74 11.25 49.92
N ASN A 655 22.71 12.31 50.71
CA ASN A 655 23.34 12.34 52.04
C ASN A 655 22.73 11.31 52.99
N ILE A 656 21.40 11.19 53.02
CA ILE A 656 20.71 10.18 53.84
C ILE A 656 21.11 8.77 53.41
N ALA A 657 21.18 8.51 52.10
CA ALA A 657 21.63 7.22 51.56
C ALA A 657 23.08 6.91 51.92
N MET A 658 24.00 7.87 51.83
CA MET A 658 25.40 7.70 52.27
C MET A 658 25.51 7.43 53.77
N HIS A 659 24.72 8.13 54.59
CA HIS A 659 24.66 7.87 56.04
C HIS A 659 24.11 6.47 56.35
N PHE A 660 23.08 6.04 55.63
CA PHE A 660 22.54 4.69 55.73
C PHE A 660 23.60 3.64 55.38
N ILE A 661 24.37 3.83 54.30
CA ILE A 661 25.45 2.91 53.89
C ILE A 661 26.55 2.83 54.95
N ASN A 662 27.00 3.97 55.49
CA ASN A 662 27.99 4.00 56.56
C ASN A 662 27.49 3.27 57.80
N TRP A 663 26.22 3.48 58.16
CA TRP A 663 25.58 2.76 59.25
C TRP A 663 25.49 1.25 58.96
N LEU A 664 25.11 0.85 57.75
CA LEU A 664 24.99 -0.54 57.32
C LEU A 664 26.35 -1.27 57.40
N ASN A 665 27.43 -0.63 56.96
CA ASN A 665 28.79 -1.18 57.03
C ASN A 665 29.33 -1.33 58.46
N LEU A 666 28.79 -0.58 59.43
CA LEU A 666 29.13 -0.74 60.85
C LEU A 666 28.35 -1.88 61.52
N GLN A 667 27.29 -2.38 60.88
CA GLN A 667 26.45 -3.47 61.37
C GLN A 667 26.82 -4.84 60.74
N ALA A 668 27.52 -4.83 59.61
CA ALA A 668 28.08 -6.00 58.94
C ALA A 668 29.44 -6.39 59.55
#